data_AF-A0A7J6MHI1-F1
#
_entry.id   AF-A0A7J6MHI1-F1
#
_cell.length_a   1.000
_cell.length_b   1.000
_cell.length_c   1.000
_cell.angle_alpha   90.00
_cell.angle_beta   90.00
_cell.angle_gamma   90.00
#
_symmetry.space_group_name_H-M   'P 1'
#
loop_
_entity.id
_entity.type
_entity.pdbx_description
1 polymer ?
#
loop_
_entity_poly.entity_id
_entity_poly.type
_entity_poly.pdbx_seq_one_letter_code
_entity_poly.pdbx_strand_id
1 'polypeptide(L)'
;MSVSSLKRPRFLLCLALALLQCTVLAGANILGIDIGNQYFKVAVVKRGKFEIVHNLHSKRKTPTAISFAEEVRAYGDDAVAQFAKKPEQVPMYFLSLLGGNFSSENNVTIGLPKNYYPYKLGYDSDGRKAAAFTSITPDTSSLAPSEAGESKEDEEDFGTGMASEEVTGHLLAFARHLAEISDEDHTSSKGKGKVARAAHSTEAVITVIPIRYRQAVLDAAEIAGFTRATLVHETTAAAVQRAVDVKFDNTDSLLTLFVNIGAMQTEVCVVRYTKHTAPGNVTVPHVHVQGCAHTGEVAGHRIDLLIADRMAETFCEKNRKLCEGFKKSTRASAKLLKAANNAKHVLSANKEMLFQIESLYEDTDLKAPLTRSELDEMIDKAGMEKALQDTIQEALVNSNISSMSEVTEAEVIGGGWRVPRLHKVVADIVTPAELGQHLNGEEAIAFGAAMIGANSSKSFRVRKMWLTDTNSEHEYKVALSPLNPDSVKGSVDGLGPDWERVQLLASKGHKLTWKKAVKLHVPFDVKLSVFEDDNLLETLDITGIEEAVPKQEAKRKEIVEAAMAADPSVELPALADIPTVELKFESYSSGILRLNKAQAIFETLRNQTIKPKVAAKVAAKDSTAATNTTETATEEEAAAGKQPTWKMVKNKVFVPLTSKVESVGYPKPMNEDEIAKAVRRRKALDKRDQRVKDTESARNDFEAYIYSSRERLGGDDELVNKVTTENNRDDIMKTLAASEDWLYEDGFDAQLEEYKKRLDDLKKDVVPVLFRADEVELREDLPEWVSKRLGSIRHTLDNVLANRTWVANETVWKIGNDTDEFESWFKEQQEKQMKAPLTEAPVYKVLDVKKRLAAIGKAANQLMKIRKPVEQPKKKDDMFQPEKLREIIRNITRDNATYDASKLDKMSSQELLTEYLSLMDVNKKADEDTKKAEGSEGTEAPKEEEGAAEGKGEATKKEKEDPHDEL
;
A
#
# COMPACT_ATOMS: atom_id res chain seq x y z
N MET A 1 43.50 14.12 -30.39
CA MET A 1 43.64 12.89 -29.60
C MET A 1 43.30 13.18 -28.15
N SER A 2 42.54 12.27 -27.51
CA SER A 2 42.28 12.13 -26.06
C SER A 2 41.49 13.22 -25.32
N VAL A 3 40.16 13.03 -25.21
CA VAL A 3 39.35 13.57 -24.10
C VAL A 3 38.38 12.47 -23.65
N SER A 4 38.85 11.51 -22.85
CA SER A 4 38.05 10.34 -22.45
C SER A 4 38.29 9.82 -21.02
N SER A 5 38.55 10.69 -20.03
CA SER A 5 38.69 10.21 -18.63
C SER A 5 37.73 10.80 -17.58
N LEU A 6 36.95 11.86 -17.87
CA LEU A 6 36.11 12.50 -16.83
C LEU A 6 34.66 12.00 -16.67
N LYS A 7 34.16 11.09 -17.53
CA LYS A 7 32.75 10.65 -17.49
C LYS A 7 32.47 9.41 -16.63
N ARG A 8 33.48 8.62 -16.25
CA ARG A 8 33.30 7.37 -15.50
C ARG A 8 32.92 7.52 -14.01
N PRO A 9 33.50 8.45 -13.21
CA PRO A 9 33.16 8.53 -11.79
C PRO A 9 31.76 9.13 -11.55
N ARG A 10 31.32 10.07 -12.41
CA ARG A 10 29.94 10.62 -12.35
C ARG A 10 28.89 9.60 -12.79
N PHE A 11 29.18 8.77 -13.79
CA PHE A 11 28.26 7.72 -14.22
C PHE A 11 28.12 6.61 -13.16
N LEU A 12 29.22 6.22 -12.49
CA LEU A 12 29.20 5.25 -11.38
C LEU A 12 28.52 5.80 -10.12
N LEU A 13 28.65 7.09 -9.81
CA LEU A 13 27.93 7.74 -8.72
C LEU A 13 26.42 7.85 -9.01
N CYS A 14 26.04 8.20 -10.25
CA CYS A 14 24.63 8.20 -10.67
C CYS A 14 24.05 6.78 -10.75
N LEU A 15 24.83 5.77 -11.15
CA LEU A 15 24.40 4.37 -11.14
C LEU A 15 24.28 3.84 -9.71
N ALA A 16 25.17 4.24 -8.79
CA ALA A 16 25.08 3.90 -7.37
C ALA A 16 23.91 4.61 -6.67
N LEU A 17 23.61 5.86 -7.02
CA LEU A 17 22.39 6.57 -6.58
C LEU A 17 21.12 5.97 -7.18
N ALA A 18 21.14 5.55 -8.45
CA ALA A 18 20.03 4.84 -9.11
C ALA A 18 19.85 3.42 -8.56
N LEU A 19 20.93 2.74 -8.16
CA LEU A 19 20.90 1.42 -7.51
C LEU A 19 20.53 1.51 -6.02
N LEU A 20 20.88 2.61 -5.32
CA LEU A 20 20.35 2.93 -3.99
C LEU A 20 18.86 3.28 -4.06
N GLN A 21 18.40 3.93 -5.13
CA GLN A 21 16.97 4.13 -5.42
C GLN A 21 16.26 2.83 -5.88
N CYS A 22 16.97 1.89 -6.51
CA CYS A 22 16.41 0.59 -6.95
C CYS A 22 16.41 -0.53 -5.89
N THR A 23 16.86 -0.27 -4.66
CA THR A 23 16.67 -1.22 -3.53
C THR A 23 15.49 -0.85 -2.63
N VAL A 24 14.61 0.05 -3.10
CA VAL A 24 13.23 0.10 -2.63
C VAL A 24 12.46 -1.00 -3.37
N LEU A 25 12.53 -2.23 -2.86
CA LEU A 25 11.42 -3.16 -3.06
C LEU A 25 10.23 -2.53 -2.33
N ALA A 26 9.53 -1.62 -3.02
CA ALA A 26 8.23 -1.14 -2.61
C ALA A 26 7.32 -2.36 -2.67
N GLY A 27 7.09 -2.99 -1.52
CA GLY A 27 5.97 -3.92 -1.39
C GLY A 27 4.71 -3.10 -1.57
N ALA A 28 4.10 -3.15 -2.75
CA ALA A 28 2.78 -2.57 -2.94
C ALA A 28 1.78 -3.36 -2.10
N ASN A 29 1.23 -2.73 -1.07
CA ASN A 29 0.16 -3.32 -0.28
C ASN A 29 -1.13 -3.17 -1.09
N ILE A 30 -1.75 -4.30 -1.43
CA ILE A 30 -3.08 -4.35 -2.05
C ILE A 30 -4.08 -4.63 -0.94
N LEU A 31 -4.99 -3.68 -0.73
CA LEU A 31 -6.09 -3.80 0.21
C LEU A 31 -7.36 -4.20 -0.54
N GLY A 32 -8.08 -5.20 -0.04
CA GLY A 32 -9.49 -5.40 -0.36
C GLY A 32 -10.33 -4.73 0.71
N ILE A 33 -11.17 -3.76 0.34
CA ILE A 33 -12.01 -3.02 1.28
C ILE A 33 -13.47 -3.31 0.96
N ASP A 34 -14.15 -4.02 1.87
CA ASP A 34 -15.61 -4.10 1.90
C ASP A 34 -16.13 -2.86 2.64
N ILE A 35 -16.65 -1.87 1.92
CA ILE A 35 -17.13 -0.61 2.49
C ILE A 35 -18.65 -0.65 2.76
N GLY A 36 -19.09 -1.62 3.56
CA GLY A 36 -20.51 -1.77 3.89
C GLY A 36 -21.09 -0.59 4.70
N ASN A 37 -22.39 -0.31 4.54
CA ASN A 37 -23.07 0.82 5.18
C ASN A 37 -23.07 0.78 6.72
N GLN A 38 -23.11 -0.41 7.33
CA GLN A 38 -23.08 -0.58 8.79
C GLN A 38 -21.69 -0.97 9.30
N TYR A 39 -20.97 -1.79 8.54
CA TYR A 39 -19.63 -2.26 8.90
C TYR A 39 -18.76 -2.34 7.66
N PHE A 40 -17.55 -1.79 7.75
CA PHE A 40 -16.50 -2.02 6.79
C PHE A 40 -15.52 -3.09 7.27
N LYS A 41 -14.85 -3.76 6.34
CA LYS A 41 -13.79 -4.74 6.60
C LYS A 41 -12.65 -4.52 5.62
N VAL A 42 -11.44 -4.82 6.08
CA VAL A 42 -10.24 -4.69 5.26
C VAL A 42 -9.54 -6.04 5.23
N ALA A 43 -9.17 -6.48 4.03
CA ALA A 43 -8.36 -7.66 3.79
C ALA A 43 -7.01 -7.25 3.21
N VAL A 44 -5.94 -7.86 3.70
CA VAL A 44 -4.56 -7.67 3.25
C VAL A 44 -4.00 -8.98 2.68
N VAL A 45 -3.08 -8.88 1.72
CA VAL A 45 -2.34 -10.05 1.19
C VAL A 45 -0.96 -10.10 1.85
N LYS A 46 -0.79 -10.96 2.85
CA LYS A 46 0.46 -11.15 3.61
C LYS A 46 1.08 -12.51 3.31
N ARG A 47 2.34 -12.53 2.83
CA ARG A 47 3.12 -13.76 2.57
C ARG A 47 2.38 -14.82 1.72
N GLY A 48 1.55 -14.39 0.78
CA GLY A 48 0.75 -15.27 -0.08
C GLY A 48 -0.54 -15.80 0.55
N LYS A 49 -0.92 -15.33 1.74
CA LYS A 49 -2.22 -15.58 2.38
C LYS A 49 -3.03 -14.28 2.47
N PHE A 50 -4.34 -14.42 2.52
CA PHE A 50 -5.24 -13.31 2.76
C PHE A 50 -5.61 -13.28 4.25
N GLU A 51 -5.57 -12.11 4.86
CA GLU A 51 -5.90 -11.91 6.27
C GLU A 51 -6.87 -10.73 6.43
N ILE A 52 -7.85 -10.87 7.31
CA ILE A 52 -8.72 -9.76 7.71
C ILE A 52 -7.98 -8.93 8.75
N VAL A 53 -7.93 -7.63 8.51
CA VAL A 53 -7.39 -6.64 9.44
C VAL A 53 -8.35 -6.48 10.62
N HIS A 54 -7.82 -6.57 11.83
CA HIS A 54 -8.59 -6.30 13.04
C HIS A 54 -8.65 -4.79 13.31
N ASN A 55 -9.75 -4.34 13.91
CA ASN A 55 -9.85 -2.98 14.42
C ASN A 55 -9.12 -2.82 15.76
N LEU A 56 -9.10 -1.60 16.31
CA LEU A 56 -8.45 -1.29 17.59
C LEU A 56 -9.01 -2.08 18.79
N HIS A 57 -10.20 -2.67 18.65
CA HIS A 57 -10.87 -3.52 19.63
C HIS A 57 -10.73 -5.02 19.33
N SER A 58 -9.77 -5.40 18.46
CA SER A 58 -9.53 -6.78 18.01
C SER A 58 -10.71 -7.45 17.29
N LYS A 59 -11.65 -6.67 16.74
CA LYS A 59 -12.78 -7.19 15.96
C LYS A 59 -12.41 -7.29 14.47
N ARG A 60 -12.98 -8.28 13.79
CA ARG A 60 -12.79 -8.55 12.35
C ARG A 60 -13.65 -7.69 11.42
N LYS A 61 -14.42 -6.77 11.99
CA LYS A 61 -15.23 -5.78 11.27
C LYS A 61 -15.31 -4.52 12.10
N THR A 62 -15.38 -3.39 11.42
CA THR A 62 -15.41 -2.07 12.06
C THR A 62 -16.70 -1.37 11.71
N PRO A 63 -17.44 -0.81 12.68
CA PRO A 63 -18.61 0.00 12.36
C PRO A 63 -18.27 1.13 11.37
N THR A 64 -19.14 1.33 10.39
CA THR A 64 -19.03 2.45 9.43
C THR A 64 -19.58 3.70 10.10
N ALA A 65 -18.77 4.26 10.99
CA ALA A 65 -19.12 5.41 11.81
C ALA A 65 -17.89 6.27 12.06
N ILE A 66 -18.09 7.58 12.03
CA ILE A 66 -17.08 8.58 12.41
C ILE A 66 -17.76 9.54 13.38
N SER A 67 -17.05 9.96 14.41
CA SER A 67 -17.50 11.00 15.32
C SER A 67 -16.58 12.20 15.25
N PHE A 68 -17.19 13.38 15.17
CA PHE A 68 -16.55 14.68 15.30
C PHE A 68 -16.97 15.37 16.60
N ALA A 69 -17.45 14.58 17.56
CA ALA A 69 -18.18 15.09 18.70
C ALA A 69 -17.29 15.58 19.85
N GLU A 70 -16.03 15.15 19.87
CA GLU A 70 -15.01 15.49 20.85
C GLU A 70 -13.78 16.08 20.15
N GLU A 71 -12.75 16.47 20.92
CA GLU A 71 -11.53 17.06 20.37
C GLU A 71 -10.79 16.11 19.42
N VAL A 72 -10.82 14.80 19.68
CA VAL A 72 -10.27 13.77 18.80
C VAL A 72 -11.39 13.09 18.04
N ARG A 73 -11.23 12.93 16.72
CA ARG A 73 -12.19 12.15 15.95
C ARG A 73 -12.15 10.69 16.40
N ALA A 74 -13.32 10.14 16.66
CA ALA A 74 -13.46 8.71 16.95
C ALA A 74 -13.95 7.97 15.71
N TYR A 75 -13.56 6.71 15.56
CA TYR A 75 -13.93 5.86 14.43
C TYR A 75 -14.49 4.53 14.93
N GLY A 76 -15.34 3.89 14.15
CA GLY A 76 -15.80 2.54 14.45
C GLY A 76 -16.59 2.45 15.76
N ASP A 77 -16.22 1.51 16.62
CA ASP A 77 -16.89 1.27 17.91
C ASP A 77 -16.90 2.50 18.81
N ASP A 78 -15.82 3.29 18.80
CA ASP A 78 -15.70 4.49 19.63
C ASP A 78 -16.63 5.61 19.14
N ALA A 79 -16.82 5.72 17.82
CA ALA A 79 -17.80 6.63 17.24
C ALA A 79 -19.24 6.20 17.60
N VAL A 80 -19.56 4.91 17.50
CA VAL A 80 -20.88 4.37 17.86
C VAL A 80 -21.21 4.61 19.34
N ALA A 81 -20.22 4.58 20.23
CA ALA A 81 -20.41 4.89 21.64
C ALA A 81 -20.87 6.35 21.86
N GLN A 82 -20.45 7.28 20.99
CA GLN A 82 -20.79 8.70 21.06
C GLN A 82 -22.12 9.04 20.37
N PHE A 83 -22.61 8.21 19.43
CA PHE A 83 -23.86 8.44 18.69
C PHE A 83 -25.08 8.67 19.61
N ALA A 84 -25.21 7.89 20.68
CA ALA A 84 -26.32 8.03 21.63
C ALA A 84 -26.25 9.31 22.51
N LYS A 85 -25.14 10.05 22.46
CA LYS A 85 -24.93 11.31 23.18
C LYS A 85 -25.07 12.52 22.26
N LYS A 86 -24.40 12.50 21.10
CA LYS A 86 -24.32 13.61 20.14
C LYS A 86 -24.62 13.13 18.71
N PRO A 87 -25.85 12.66 18.40
CA PRO A 87 -26.16 12.01 17.12
C PRO A 87 -25.96 12.91 15.88
N GLU A 88 -26.08 14.23 16.03
CA GLU A 88 -25.85 15.19 14.92
C GLU A 88 -24.38 15.29 14.49
N GLN A 89 -23.44 14.83 15.32
CA GLN A 89 -21.98 14.91 15.09
C GLN A 89 -21.34 13.55 14.80
N VAL A 90 -22.16 12.50 14.67
CA VAL A 90 -21.70 11.13 14.42
C VAL A 90 -22.34 10.56 13.16
N PRO A 91 -21.81 10.87 11.96
CA PRO A 91 -22.23 10.23 10.73
C PRO A 91 -22.19 8.71 10.81
N MET A 92 -23.35 8.09 10.58
CA MET A 92 -23.57 6.67 10.37
C MET A 92 -24.44 6.47 9.14
N TYR A 93 -24.27 5.33 8.44
CA TYR A 93 -24.99 5.01 7.20
C TYR A 93 -24.85 6.08 6.09
N PHE A 94 -23.80 6.91 6.16
CA PHE A 94 -23.59 8.04 5.25
C PHE A 94 -23.11 7.63 3.86
N LEU A 95 -22.71 6.36 3.66
CA LEU A 95 -22.30 5.86 2.35
C LEU A 95 -23.47 5.82 1.35
N SER A 96 -24.72 5.72 1.83
CA SER A 96 -25.90 5.88 0.98
C SER A 96 -26.08 7.31 0.45
N LEU A 97 -25.37 8.29 1.01
CA LEU A 97 -25.45 9.70 0.59
C LEU A 97 -24.52 10.03 -0.58
N LEU A 98 -23.47 9.24 -0.80
CA LEU A 98 -22.50 9.44 -1.87
C LEU A 98 -23.21 9.54 -3.22
N GLY A 99 -22.80 10.48 -4.08
CA GLY A 99 -23.38 10.72 -5.42
C GLY A 99 -24.92 10.86 -5.48
N GLY A 100 -25.57 11.19 -4.36
CA GLY A 100 -26.95 11.63 -4.32
C GLY A 100 -27.12 13.05 -4.87
N ASN A 101 -28.20 13.32 -5.61
CA ASN A 101 -28.53 14.66 -6.07
C ASN A 101 -29.40 15.36 -5.02
N PHE A 102 -28.83 16.34 -4.31
CA PHE A 102 -29.46 17.13 -3.25
C PHE A 102 -29.88 18.51 -3.77
N SER A 103 -30.77 18.55 -4.76
CA SER A 103 -31.40 19.81 -5.20
C SER A 103 -32.53 20.22 -4.25
N SER A 104 -32.84 21.52 -4.20
CA SER A 104 -33.92 22.08 -3.36
C SER A 104 -35.31 21.46 -3.59
N GLU A 105 -35.51 20.80 -4.74
CA GLU A 105 -36.78 20.15 -5.12
C GLU A 105 -36.84 18.67 -4.69
N ASN A 106 -35.70 18.02 -4.44
CA ASN A 106 -35.60 16.60 -4.06
C ASN A 106 -35.06 16.44 -2.63
N ASN A 107 -35.83 16.95 -1.65
CA ASN A 107 -35.56 16.82 -0.22
C ASN A 107 -35.89 15.39 0.30
N VAL A 108 -35.50 14.35 -0.46
CA VAL A 108 -35.70 12.95 -0.11
C VAL A 108 -34.48 12.49 0.65
N THR A 109 -34.64 12.31 1.96
CA THR A 109 -33.68 11.55 2.78
C THR A 109 -33.50 10.19 2.11
N ILE A 110 -32.27 9.82 1.76
CA ILE A 110 -31.93 8.62 0.96
C ILE A 110 -32.16 7.33 1.77
N GLY A 111 -33.38 7.13 2.24
CA GLY A 111 -33.80 6.05 3.13
C GLY A 111 -33.45 6.26 4.62
N LEU A 112 -32.82 7.36 5.03
CA LEU A 112 -32.49 7.64 6.44
C LEU A 112 -33.58 8.50 7.11
N PRO A 113 -34.38 7.98 8.06
CA PRO A 113 -35.43 8.77 8.68
C PRO A 113 -34.87 9.86 9.58
N LYS A 114 -35.30 11.12 9.37
CA LYS A 114 -34.81 12.31 10.08
C LYS A 114 -34.93 12.22 11.62
N ASN A 115 -35.92 11.50 12.12
CA ASN A 115 -36.14 11.27 13.55
C ASN A 115 -35.03 10.43 14.19
N TYR A 116 -34.41 9.51 13.46
CA TYR A 116 -33.30 8.68 13.94
C TYR A 116 -31.93 9.22 13.52
N TYR A 117 -31.89 9.92 12.38
CA TYR A 117 -30.69 10.51 11.81
C TYR A 117 -30.87 12.01 11.64
N PRO A 118 -30.66 12.80 12.71
CA PRO A 118 -30.89 14.25 12.72
C PRO A 118 -29.76 15.03 12.05
N TYR A 119 -29.10 14.46 11.05
CA TYR A 119 -28.02 15.13 10.33
C TYR A 119 -28.55 16.38 9.65
N LYS A 120 -27.85 17.51 9.82
CA LYS A 120 -28.15 18.72 9.04
C LYS A 120 -27.51 18.56 7.66
N LEU A 121 -28.22 17.86 6.78
CA LEU A 121 -27.81 17.69 5.39
C LEU A 121 -28.19 18.93 4.57
N GLY A 122 -27.28 19.34 3.69
CA GLY A 122 -27.50 20.36 2.67
C GLY A 122 -26.80 19.98 1.37
N TYR A 123 -26.87 20.87 0.38
CA TYR A 123 -25.92 20.81 -0.74
C TYR A 123 -24.61 21.49 -0.33
N ASP A 124 -23.50 21.03 -0.90
CA ASP A 124 -22.23 21.75 -0.79
C ASP A 124 -22.36 23.21 -1.21
N SER A 125 -21.60 24.10 -0.57
CA SER A 125 -21.55 25.53 -0.90
C SER A 125 -21.13 25.81 -2.35
N ASP A 126 -20.48 24.83 -2.98
CA ASP A 126 -19.79 24.95 -4.26
C ASP A 126 -20.70 24.65 -5.45
N GLY A 127 -21.98 24.36 -5.17
CA GLY A 127 -23.02 24.23 -6.20
C GLY A 127 -22.92 22.93 -7.00
N ARG A 128 -22.25 21.89 -6.48
CA ARG A 128 -22.29 20.54 -7.05
C ARG A 128 -23.59 19.82 -6.75
N LYS A 129 -24.37 20.28 -5.76
CA LYS A 129 -25.61 19.63 -5.30
C LYS A 129 -25.35 18.21 -4.78
N ALA A 130 -24.16 17.92 -4.29
CA ALA A 130 -23.87 16.67 -3.59
C ALA A 130 -24.25 16.79 -2.11
N ALA A 131 -24.36 15.66 -1.42
CA ALA A 131 -24.71 15.63 0.00
C ALA A 131 -23.58 16.23 0.85
N ALA A 132 -23.91 17.17 1.73
CA ALA A 132 -22.97 17.72 2.70
C ALA A 132 -23.55 17.76 4.12
N PHE A 133 -22.72 17.44 5.10
CA PHE A 133 -22.98 17.58 6.52
C PHE A 133 -22.68 19.01 6.96
N THR A 134 -23.70 19.86 7.00
CA THR A 134 -23.56 21.29 7.31
C THR A 134 -23.33 21.60 8.78
N SER A 135 -23.68 20.69 9.69
CA SER A 135 -23.46 20.84 11.13
C SER A 135 -22.12 20.34 11.63
N ILE A 136 -21.34 19.69 10.77
CA ILE A 136 -20.05 19.14 11.18
C ILE A 136 -18.96 20.11 10.76
N THR A 137 -18.67 21.04 11.65
CA THR A 137 -17.54 21.95 11.58
C THR A 137 -16.49 21.46 12.59
N PRO A 138 -15.30 21.05 12.16
CA PRO A 138 -14.25 20.66 13.08
C PRO A 138 -13.85 21.86 13.94
N ASP A 139 -13.74 21.68 15.25
CA ASP A 139 -13.18 22.72 16.13
C ASP A 139 -11.68 22.87 15.86
N THR A 140 -11.30 23.93 15.16
CA THR A 140 -9.90 24.22 14.82
C THR A 140 -9.22 25.15 15.80
N SER A 141 -9.88 25.56 16.88
CA SER A 141 -9.35 26.52 17.85
C SER A 141 -8.05 26.06 18.52
N SER A 142 -7.79 24.75 18.60
CA SER A 142 -6.57 24.16 19.14
C SER A 142 -5.47 23.89 18.10
N LEU A 143 -5.67 24.20 16.81
CA LEU A 143 -4.62 24.09 15.81
C LEU A 143 -3.65 25.27 15.91
N ALA A 144 -2.33 25.00 15.85
CA ALA A 144 -1.36 26.07 15.72
C ALA A 144 -1.61 26.86 14.41
N PRO A 145 -1.29 28.16 14.32
CA PRO A 145 -1.53 28.97 13.11
C PRO A 145 -0.91 28.39 11.84
N SER A 146 0.21 27.66 11.93
CA SER A 146 0.84 26.96 10.79
C SER A 146 0.14 25.66 10.39
N GLU A 147 -0.80 25.17 11.20
CA GLU A 147 -1.53 23.91 11.04
C GLU A 147 -3.01 24.10 10.72
N ALA A 148 -3.57 25.26 11.08
CA ALA A 148 -4.90 25.73 10.67
C ALA A 148 -4.94 26.27 9.23
N GLY A 149 -3.79 26.30 8.55
CA GLY A 149 -3.60 26.78 7.20
C GLY A 149 -2.81 28.09 7.16
N GLU A 150 -1.97 28.25 6.14
CA GLU A 150 -1.00 29.34 6.05
C GLU A 150 -1.65 30.70 5.72
N SER A 151 -2.96 30.72 5.44
CA SER A 151 -3.71 31.90 5.01
C SER A 151 -5.05 32.08 5.73
N LYS A 152 -5.58 33.32 5.74
CA LYS A 152 -6.95 33.62 6.22
C LYS A 152 -8.04 32.88 5.42
N GLU A 153 -7.76 32.49 4.19
CA GLU A 153 -8.66 31.69 3.36
C GLU A 153 -8.78 30.25 3.89
N ASP A 154 -7.72 29.71 4.50
CA ASP A 154 -7.75 28.37 5.08
C ASP A 154 -8.53 28.31 6.42
N GLU A 155 -8.60 29.39 7.22
CA GLU A 155 -9.44 29.45 8.43
C GLU A 155 -10.94 29.51 8.12
N GLU A 156 -11.34 30.22 7.05
CA GLU A 156 -12.73 30.23 6.56
C GLU A 156 -13.13 28.85 6.01
N ASP A 157 -12.17 28.10 5.46
CA ASP A 157 -12.39 26.78 4.90
C ASP A 157 -12.88 25.75 5.94
N PHE A 158 -12.46 25.79 7.22
CA PHE A 158 -12.95 24.82 8.23
C PHE A 158 -14.38 25.11 8.74
N GLY A 159 -14.94 26.29 8.42
CA GLY A 159 -16.30 26.68 8.80
C GLY A 159 -17.40 26.17 7.85
N THR A 160 -17.03 25.64 6.69
CA THR A 160 -17.98 25.07 5.71
C THR A 160 -18.26 23.59 6.02
N GLY A 161 -19.50 23.14 5.90
CA GLY A 161 -19.87 21.71 6.09
C GLY A 161 -19.03 20.73 5.25
N MET A 162 -18.98 19.46 5.66
CA MET A 162 -18.20 18.44 4.96
C MET A 162 -19.03 17.64 3.95
N ALA A 163 -18.52 17.49 2.74
CA ALA A 163 -19.14 16.65 1.72
C ALA A 163 -19.14 15.16 2.13
N SER A 164 -20.08 14.38 1.63
CA SER A 164 -20.16 12.94 1.89
C SER A 164 -18.90 12.18 1.45
N GLU A 165 -18.27 12.63 0.37
CA GLU A 165 -17.03 12.15 -0.21
C GLU A 165 -15.86 12.40 0.75
N GLU A 166 -15.84 13.58 1.37
CA GLU A 166 -14.83 13.95 2.37
C GLU A 166 -14.95 13.09 3.63
N VAL A 167 -16.16 12.96 4.20
CA VAL A 167 -16.43 12.08 5.36
C VAL A 167 -16.04 10.63 5.03
N THR A 168 -16.33 10.16 3.81
CA THR A 168 -15.90 8.84 3.35
C THR A 168 -14.38 8.73 3.20
N GLY A 169 -13.71 9.79 2.73
CA GLY A 169 -12.26 9.87 2.67
C GLY A 169 -11.60 9.77 4.05
N HIS A 170 -12.20 10.35 5.09
CA HIS A 170 -11.77 10.14 6.48
C HIS A 170 -11.89 8.67 6.92
N LEU A 171 -13.01 7.99 6.60
CA LEU A 171 -13.19 6.57 6.91
C LEU A 171 -12.17 5.70 6.18
N LEU A 172 -11.95 5.96 4.90
CA LEU A 172 -11.03 5.23 4.05
C LEU A 172 -9.57 5.43 4.47
N ALA A 173 -9.20 6.63 4.91
CA ALA A 173 -7.89 6.88 5.52
C ALA A 173 -7.70 6.08 6.80
N PHE A 174 -8.74 5.99 7.64
CA PHE A 174 -8.72 5.14 8.84
C PHE A 174 -8.62 3.65 8.50
N ALA A 175 -9.35 3.17 7.48
CA ALA A 175 -9.24 1.79 6.98
C ALA A 175 -7.82 1.45 6.49
N ARG A 176 -7.17 2.41 5.80
CA ARG A 176 -5.76 2.29 5.41
C ARG A 176 -4.84 2.22 6.63
N HIS A 177 -5.06 3.09 7.62
CA HIS A 177 -4.27 3.11 8.85
C HIS A 177 -4.37 1.82 9.66
N LEU A 178 -5.57 1.21 9.77
CA LEU A 178 -5.73 -0.10 10.39
C LEU A 178 -4.89 -1.18 9.70
N ALA A 179 -4.81 -1.15 8.37
CA ALA A 179 -3.97 -2.09 7.61
C ALA A 179 -2.47 -1.85 7.85
N GLU A 180 -2.04 -0.58 7.93
CA GLU A 180 -0.66 -0.19 8.25
C GLU A 180 -0.24 -0.69 9.64
N ILE A 181 -1.07 -0.48 10.68
CA ILE A 181 -0.82 -1.00 12.03
C ILE A 181 -0.69 -2.53 12.03
N SER A 182 -1.59 -3.21 11.32
CA SER A 182 -1.57 -4.68 11.22
C SER A 182 -0.28 -5.21 10.57
N ASP A 183 0.35 -4.45 9.67
CA ASP A 183 1.65 -4.82 9.08
C ASP A 183 2.83 -4.62 10.06
N GLU A 184 2.75 -3.62 10.94
CA GLU A 184 3.82 -3.26 11.88
C GLU A 184 4.03 -4.29 13.00
N ASP A 185 2.95 -4.86 13.56
CA ASP A 185 2.97 -5.86 14.64
C ASP A 185 3.82 -7.10 14.34
N HIS A 186 4.13 -7.36 13.06
CA HIS A 186 4.99 -8.48 12.65
C HIS A 186 6.46 -8.08 12.39
N THR A 187 6.78 -6.80 12.25
CA THR A 187 8.14 -6.31 11.95
C THR A 187 8.91 -5.87 13.20
N SER A 188 8.21 -5.57 14.29
CA SER A 188 8.76 -5.16 15.59
C SER A 188 9.59 -6.25 16.30
N SER A 189 9.56 -7.50 15.82
CA SER A 189 10.49 -8.56 16.25
C SER A 189 11.96 -8.34 15.81
N LYS A 190 12.25 -7.30 15.00
CA LYS A 190 13.63 -6.92 14.63
C LYS A 190 13.85 -5.41 14.64
N GLY A 191 14.08 -4.85 15.83
CA GLY A 191 14.90 -3.65 16.02
C GLY A 191 14.23 -2.31 15.69
N LYS A 192 14.38 -1.37 16.62
CA LYS A 192 13.94 0.03 16.56
C LYS A 192 14.35 0.71 15.24
N GLY A 193 13.36 1.32 14.56
CA GLY A 193 13.57 2.40 13.59
C GLY A 193 13.44 2.04 12.11
N LYS A 194 12.22 1.83 11.61
CA LYS A 194 11.85 2.01 10.18
C LYS A 194 10.38 2.43 9.99
N VAL A 195 9.96 3.53 10.60
CA VAL A 195 8.59 4.11 10.45
C VAL A 195 8.46 4.90 9.12
N ALA A 196 8.95 4.38 7.99
CA ALA A 196 8.94 5.16 6.74
C ALA A 196 8.80 4.36 5.44
N ARG A 197 8.52 3.03 5.49
CA ARG A 197 8.54 2.20 4.26
C ARG A 197 7.18 1.71 3.75
N ALA A 198 6.09 1.84 4.51
CA ALA A 198 4.77 1.36 4.08
C ALA A 198 3.87 2.44 3.44
N ALA A 199 4.18 3.73 3.63
CA ALA A 199 3.24 4.83 3.35
C ALA A 199 3.17 5.32 1.89
N HIS A 200 3.85 4.71 0.90
CA HIS A 200 4.06 5.37 -0.41
C HIS A 200 3.40 4.70 -1.63
N SER A 201 2.77 3.52 -1.50
CA SER A 201 1.93 2.98 -2.60
C SER A 201 0.93 1.94 -2.11
N THR A 202 -0.13 2.40 -1.47
CA THR A 202 -1.26 1.53 -1.11
C THR A 202 -2.28 1.56 -2.24
N GLU A 203 -2.52 0.40 -2.83
CA GLU A 203 -3.56 0.18 -3.83
C GLU A 203 -4.77 -0.44 -3.14
N ALA A 204 -5.96 0.00 -3.51
CA ALA A 204 -7.20 -0.52 -2.94
C ALA A 204 -8.12 -1.06 -4.03
N VAL A 205 -8.76 -2.20 -3.75
CA VAL A 205 -9.96 -2.66 -4.44
C VAL A 205 -11.11 -2.44 -3.46
N ILE A 206 -11.96 -1.46 -3.75
CA ILE A 206 -13.04 -1.00 -2.87
C ILE A 206 -14.36 -1.51 -3.44
N THR A 207 -15.22 -2.05 -2.57
CA THR A 207 -16.55 -2.50 -3.00
C THR A 207 -17.49 -1.32 -3.20
N VAL A 208 -18.37 -1.41 -4.19
CA VAL A 208 -19.41 -0.40 -4.49
C VAL A 208 -20.67 -1.12 -4.93
N ILE A 209 -21.83 -0.49 -4.77
CA ILE A 209 -23.09 -1.10 -5.24
C ILE A 209 -23.51 -0.46 -6.57
N PRO A 210 -24.20 0.68 -6.69
CA PRO A 210 -24.53 1.15 -8.05
C PRO A 210 -23.42 2.03 -8.66
N ILE A 211 -23.35 1.98 -9.99
CA ILE A 211 -22.28 2.61 -10.79
C ILE A 211 -22.28 4.15 -10.65
N ARG A 212 -23.44 4.78 -10.47
CA ARG A 212 -23.57 6.25 -10.28
C ARG A 212 -22.75 6.84 -9.12
N TYR A 213 -22.42 6.06 -8.09
CA TYR A 213 -21.65 6.53 -6.93
C TYR A 213 -20.15 6.31 -7.06
N ARG A 214 -19.72 5.68 -8.15
CA ARG A 214 -18.33 5.23 -8.30
C ARG A 214 -17.34 6.37 -8.37
N GLN A 215 -17.69 7.49 -9.02
CA GLN A 215 -16.83 8.66 -9.03
C GLN A 215 -16.66 9.23 -7.61
N ALA A 216 -17.74 9.36 -6.84
CA ALA A 216 -17.69 9.84 -5.45
C ALA A 216 -16.82 8.94 -4.53
N VAL A 217 -16.85 7.61 -4.74
CA VAL A 217 -15.98 6.68 -4.00
C VAL A 217 -14.51 6.82 -4.43
N LEU A 218 -14.23 7.07 -5.72
CA LEU A 218 -12.87 7.34 -6.18
C LEU A 218 -12.34 8.67 -5.61
N ASP A 219 -13.16 9.72 -5.61
CA ASP A 219 -12.83 11.03 -5.02
C ASP A 219 -12.50 10.85 -3.52
N ALA A 220 -13.33 10.09 -2.78
CA ALA A 220 -13.07 9.74 -1.39
C ALA A 220 -11.76 8.94 -1.21
N ALA A 221 -11.46 8.01 -2.13
CA ALA A 221 -10.23 7.23 -2.09
C ALA A 221 -8.98 8.09 -2.36
N GLU A 222 -9.10 9.10 -3.22
CA GLU A 222 -8.06 10.10 -3.46
C GLU A 222 -7.84 10.97 -2.21
N ILE A 223 -8.92 11.43 -1.56
CA ILE A 223 -8.87 12.16 -0.29
C ILE A 223 -8.16 11.34 0.80
N ALA A 224 -8.43 10.03 0.85
CA ALA A 224 -7.78 9.08 1.76
C ALA A 224 -6.29 8.84 1.46
N GLY A 225 -5.82 9.24 0.28
CA GLY A 225 -4.43 9.08 -0.15
C GLY A 225 -4.08 7.69 -0.67
N PHE A 226 -5.04 6.98 -1.29
CA PHE A 226 -4.72 5.77 -2.06
C PHE A 226 -4.02 6.14 -3.37
N THR A 227 -2.94 5.43 -3.73
CA THR A 227 -2.24 5.71 -5.00
C THR A 227 -3.02 5.26 -6.21
N ARG A 228 -3.80 4.17 -6.07
CA ARG A 228 -4.73 3.67 -7.08
C ARG A 228 -5.90 2.99 -6.38
N ALA A 229 -7.12 3.35 -6.77
CA ALA A 229 -8.34 2.68 -6.33
C ALA A 229 -9.03 2.03 -7.53
N THR A 230 -9.39 0.75 -7.39
CA THR A 230 -10.25 0.02 -8.34
C THR A 230 -11.54 -0.32 -7.62
N LEU A 231 -12.65 -0.37 -8.35
CA LEU A 231 -13.97 -0.62 -7.79
C LEU A 231 -14.51 -1.97 -8.26
N VAL A 232 -15.22 -2.66 -7.37
CA VAL A 232 -15.88 -3.94 -7.68
C VAL A 232 -17.25 -4.01 -7.00
N HIS A 233 -18.22 -4.72 -7.59
CA HIS A 233 -19.47 -5.02 -6.89
C HIS A 233 -19.25 -5.98 -5.71
N GLU A 234 -20.06 -5.85 -4.65
CA GLU A 234 -19.95 -6.69 -3.45
C GLU A 234 -20.14 -8.18 -3.79
N THR A 235 -21.22 -8.52 -4.49
CA THR A 235 -21.49 -9.89 -4.96
C THR A 235 -20.44 -10.41 -5.94
N THR A 236 -19.93 -9.57 -6.86
CA THR A 236 -18.83 -9.95 -7.76
C THR A 236 -17.59 -10.34 -6.96
N ALA A 237 -17.25 -9.57 -5.92
CA ALA A 237 -16.14 -9.90 -5.02
C ALA A 237 -16.40 -11.24 -4.31
N ALA A 238 -17.59 -11.43 -3.71
CA ALA A 238 -17.95 -12.69 -3.06
C ALA A 238 -17.89 -13.89 -4.03
N ALA A 239 -18.32 -13.71 -5.28
CA ALA A 239 -18.27 -14.74 -6.31
C ALA A 239 -16.82 -15.10 -6.69
N VAL A 240 -15.93 -14.11 -6.77
CA VAL A 240 -14.49 -14.36 -6.96
C VAL A 240 -13.93 -15.18 -5.79
N GLN A 241 -14.31 -14.87 -4.55
CA GLN A 241 -13.91 -15.66 -3.40
C GLN A 241 -14.45 -17.10 -3.48
N ARG A 242 -15.72 -17.29 -3.85
CA ARG A 242 -16.35 -18.61 -3.99
C ARG A 242 -15.64 -19.49 -5.01
N ALA A 243 -15.18 -18.92 -6.13
CA ALA A 243 -14.47 -19.67 -7.16
C ALA A 243 -13.11 -20.25 -6.73
N VAL A 244 -12.58 -19.86 -5.57
CA VAL A 244 -11.43 -20.55 -4.95
C VAL A 244 -11.80 -21.98 -4.57
N ASP A 245 -13.03 -22.22 -4.11
CA ASP A 245 -13.48 -23.53 -3.62
C ASP A 245 -14.30 -24.32 -4.63
N VAL A 246 -14.71 -23.70 -5.75
CA VAL A 246 -15.42 -24.40 -6.83
C VAL A 246 -14.51 -25.47 -7.44
N LYS A 247 -14.96 -26.73 -7.32
CA LYS A 247 -14.40 -27.89 -8.00
C LYS A 247 -15.31 -28.24 -9.17
N PHE A 248 -14.72 -28.43 -10.35
CA PHE A 248 -15.46 -28.81 -11.54
C PHE A 248 -15.46 -30.34 -11.68
N ASP A 249 -16.22 -31.03 -10.83
CA ASP A 249 -16.34 -32.49 -10.88
C ASP A 249 -17.53 -32.86 -11.79
N ASN A 250 -17.28 -33.60 -12.87
CA ASN A 250 -18.21 -34.10 -13.91
C ASN A 250 -19.18 -33.10 -14.61
N THR A 251 -19.44 -31.91 -14.07
CA THR A 251 -20.18 -30.81 -14.72
C THR A 251 -19.23 -29.69 -15.11
N ASP A 252 -19.26 -29.25 -16.38
CA ASP A 252 -18.40 -28.18 -16.88
C ASP A 252 -18.87 -26.76 -16.53
N SER A 253 -20.03 -26.62 -15.88
CA SER A 253 -20.55 -25.34 -15.40
C SER A 253 -21.35 -25.47 -14.10
N LEU A 254 -21.23 -24.47 -13.22
CA LEU A 254 -22.06 -24.30 -12.02
C LEU A 254 -22.75 -22.94 -12.11
N LEU A 255 -24.08 -22.91 -11.92
CA LEU A 255 -24.86 -21.66 -11.91
C LEU A 255 -25.33 -21.37 -10.48
N THR A 256 -24.79 -20.31 -9.89
CA THR A 256 -25.03 -19.92 -8.50
C THR A 256 -25.78 -18.59 -8.45
N LEU A 257 -26.88 -18.53 -7.70
CA LEU A 257 -27.59 -17.29 -7.36
C LEU A 257 -27.05 -16.74 -6.04
N PHE A 258 -26.37 -15.60 -6.06
CA PHE A 258 -25.94 -14.89 -4.85
C PHE A 258 -27.06 -13.99 -4.34
N VAL A 259 -27.38 -14.08 -3.06
CA VAL A 259 -28.35 -13.21 -2.37
C VAL A 259 -27.64 -12.50 -1.22
N ASN A 260 -27.26 -11.25 -1.42
CA ASN A 260 -26.60 -10.39 -0.43
C ASN A 260 -27.61 -9.49 0.27
N ILE A 261 -28.08 -9.86 1.47
CA ILE A 261 -28.95 -9.01 2.27
C ILE A 261 -28.10 -8.16 3.22
N GLY A 262 -27.77 -6.95 2.77
CA GLY A 262 -26.94 -5.99 3.49
C GLY A 262 -27.70 -5.17 4.54
N ALA A 263 -27.04 -4.13 5.04
CA ALA A 263 -27.63 -3.25 6.04
C ALA A 263 -28.66 -2.27 5.44
N MET A 264 -28.39 -1.70 4.25
CA MET A 264 -29.27 -0.71 3.61
C MET A 264 -29.94 -1.20 2.33
N GLN A 265 -29.44 -2.27 1.73
CA GLN A 265 -29.96 -2.81 0.49
C GLN A 265 -29.70 -4.31 0.38
N THR A 266 -30.44 -4.96 -0.51
CA THR A 266 -30.23 -6.32 -0.97
C THR A 266 -29.76 -6.31 -2.42
N GLU A 267 -28.71 -7.08 -2.73
CA GLU A 267 -28.19 -7.30 -4.08
C GLU A 267 -28.32 -8.78 -4.42
N VAL A 268 -28.87 -9.09 -5.60
CA VAL A 268 -29.04 -10.46 -6.10
C VAL A 268 -28.34 -10.59 -7.44
N CYS A 269 -27.44 -11.57 -7.59
CA CYS A 269 -26.68 -11.78 -8.81
C CYS A 269 -26.65 -13.25 -9.22
N VAL A 270 -26.83 -13.52 -10.51
CA VAL A 270 -26.61 -14.86 -11.07
C VAL A 270 -25.19 -14.95 -11.59
N VAL A 271 -24.43 -15.95 -11.14
CA VAL A 271 -23.04 -16.16 -11.52
C VAL A 271 -22.84 -17.54 -12.07
N ARG A 272 -22.20 -17.64 -13.24
CA ARG A 272 -21.81 -18.89 -13.86
C ARG A 272 -20.32 -19.13 -13.71
N TYR A 273 -19.96 -20.25 -13.11
CA TYR A 273 -18.59 -20.73 -13.05
C TYR A 273 -18.34 -21.72 -14.18
N THR A 274 -17.30 -21.52 -14.98
CA THR A 274 -16.85 -22.47 -16.02
C THR A 274 -15.33 -22.60 -16.03
N LYS A 275 -14.79 -23.52 -16.84
CA LYS A 275 -13.36 -23.55 -17.18
C LYS A 275 -13.08 -22.56 -18.32
N HIS A 276 -11.98 -21.83 -18.26
CA HIS A 276 -11.51 -20.97 -19.36
C HIS A 276 -10.02 -21.22 -19.64
N THR A 277 -9.69 -21.40 -20.91
CA THR A 277 -8.30 -21.56 -21.34
C THR A 277 -7.73 -20.19 -21.67
N ALA A 278 -6.92 -19.65 -20.77
CA ALA A 278 -6.25 -18.37 -20.96
C ALA A 278 -5.09 -18.49 -21.99
N PRO A 279 -4.65 -17.36 -22.59
CA PRO A 279 -3.45 -17.34 -23.44
C PRO A 279 -2.25 -17.98 -22.74
N GLY A 280 -1.57 -18.91 -23.42
CA GLY A 280 -0.55 -19.77 -22.81
C GLY A 280 -1.03 -21.18 -22.45
N ASN A 281 -2.24 -21.55 -22.84
CA ASN A 281 -2.83 -22.88 -22.68
C ASN A 281 -2.99 -23.31 -21.21
N VAL A 282 -3.22 -22.34 -20.32
CA VAL A 282 -3.47 -22.56 -18.89
C VAL A 282 -4.97 -22.48 -18.64
N THR A 283 -5.56 -23.56 -18.13
CA THR A 283 -6.96 -23.59 -17.72
C THR A 283 -7.11 -22.93 -16.35
N VAL A 284 -7.93 -21.89 -16.28
CA VAL A 284 -8.27 -21.15 -15.07
C VAL A 284 -9.78 -21.18 -14.83
N PRO A 285 -10.25 -21.03 -13.58
CA PRO A 285 -11.67 -20.79 -13.30
C PRO A 285 -12.12 -19.49 -13.96
N HIS A 286 -13.29 -19.54 -14.60
CA HIS A 286 -14.00 -18.39 -15.13
C HIS A 286 -15.17 -18.07 -14.24
N VAL A 287 -15.19 -16.85 -13.72
CA VAL A 287 -16.30 -16.26 -12.97
C VAL A 287 -17.02 -15.33 -13.94
N HIS A 288 -18.23 -15.71 -14.34
CA HIS A 288 -19.06 -14.90 -15.23
C HIS A 288 -20.31 -14.45 -14.48
N VAL A 289 -20.32 -13.20 -14.01
CA VAL A 289 -21.52 -12.56 -13.47
C VAL A 289 -22.44 -12.31 -14.66
N GLN A 290 -23.61 -12.94 -14.70
CA GLN A 290 -24.52 -12.91 -15.86
C GLN A 290 -25.48 -11.71 -15.81
N GLY A 291 -25.93 -11.34 -14.61
CA GLY A 291 -26.84 -10.23 -14.39
C GLY A 291 -27.24 -10.15 -12.93
N CYS A 292 -27.59 -8.95 -12.49
CA CYS A 292 -28.00 -8.69 -11.11
C CYS A 292 -29.21 -7.77 -11.04
N ALA A 293 -29.77 -7.66 -9.83
CA ALA A 293 -30.79 -6.71 -9.44
C ALA A 293 -30.59 -6.29 -7.98
N HIS A 294 -31.16 -5.16 -7.59
CA HIS A 294 -31.00 -4.60 -6.24
C HIS A 294 -32.31 -4.03 -5.69
N THR A 295 -32.47 -4.00 -4.36
CA THR A 295 -33.60 -3.34 -3.71
C THR A 295 -33.21 -2.73 -2.36
N GLY A 296 -33.73 -1.53 -2.07
CA GLY A 296 -33.63 -0.89 -0.74
C GLY A 296 -34.76 -1.29 0.22
N GLU A 297 -35.78 -2.01 -0.25
CA GLU A 297 -36.94 -2.36 0.57
C GLU A 297 -36.66 -3.55 1.51
N VAL A 298 -35.70 -4.39 1.15
CA VAL A 298 -35.26 -5.53 1.96
C VAL A 298 -33.86 -5.24 2.49
N ALA A 299 -33.75 -4.93 3.78
CA ALA A 299 -32.47 -4.55 4.37
C ALA A 299 -32.47 -4.73 5.90
N GLY A 300 -31.30 -5.07 6.45
CA GLY A 300 -31.15 -5.29 7.89
C GLY A 300 -31.46 -4.07 8.75
N HIS A 301 -31.21 -2.85 8.26
CA HIS A 301 -31.51 -1.61 8.97
C HIS A 301 -33.00 -1.24 8.88
N ARG A 302 -33.71 -1.63 7.81
CA ARG A 302 -35.17 -1.43 7.73
C ARG A 302 -35.88 -2.19 8.86
N ILE A 303 -35.36 -3.36 9.22
CA ILE A 303 -35.83 -4.13 10.38
C ILE A 303 -35.54 -3.39 11.70
N ASP A 304 -34.36 -2.78 11.83
CA ASP A 304 -34.02 -1.97 13.01
C ASP A 304 -35.01 -0.81 13.17
N LEU A 305 -35.40 -0.16 12.07
CA LEU A 305 -36.40 0.92 12.07
C LEU A 305 -37.80 0.42 12.47
N LEU A 306 -38.25 -0.73 11.95
CA LEU A 306 -39.55 -1.31 12.34
C LEU A 306 -39.62 -1.58 13.85
N ILE A 307 -38.54 -2.14 14.43
CA ILE A 307 -38.46 -2.37 15.88
C ILE A 307 -38.44 -1.03 16.63
N ALA A 308 -37.63 -0.07 16.18
CA ALA A 308 -37.51 1.24 16.84
C ALA A 308 -38.86 1.99 16.83
N ASP A 309 -39.57 2.00 15.70
CA ASP A 309 -40.88 2.65 15.57
C ASP A 309 -41.91 1.98 16.49
N ARG A 310 -41.96 0.63 16.52
CA ARG A 310 -42.86 -0.10 17.41
C ARG A 310 -42.58 0.18 18.89
N MET A 311 -41.31 0.31 19.27
CA MET A 311 -40.91 0.62 20.65
C MET A 311 -41.15 2.10 21.00
N ALA A 312 -41.02 3.01 20.03
CA ALA A 312 -41.40 4.41 20.18
C ALA A 312 -42.91 4.57 20.40
N GLU A 313 -43.73 3.85 19.64
CA GLU A 313 -45.19 3.76 19.86
C GLU A 313 -45.50 3.25 21.27
N THR A 314 -44.86 2.16 21.68
CA THR A 314 -45.04 1.55 23.01
C THR A 314 -44.69 2.55 24.13
N PHE A 315 -43.62 3.32 23.97
CA PHE A 315 -43.28 4.39 24.92
C PHE A 315 -44.37 5.47 24.98
N CYS A 316 -44.84 5.94 23.82
CA CYS A 316 -45.90 6.94 23.72
C CYS A 316 -47.25 6.45 24.29
N GLU A 317 -47.60 5.19 24.10
CA GLU A 317 -48.80 4.55 24.66
C GLU A 317 -48.76 4.56 26.19
N LYS A 318 -47.61 4.19 26.78
CA LYS A 318 -47.39 4.16 28.23
C LYS A 318 -47.24 5.56 28.83
N ASN A 319 -46.65 6.50 28.10
CA ASN A 319 -46.25 7.82 28.59
C ASN A 319 -46.81 8.96 27.72
N ARG A 320 -48.15 9.02 27.57
CA ARG A 320 -48.83 9.97 26.65
C ARG A 320 -48.39 11.43 26.81
N LYS A 321 -48.16 11.89 28.05
CA LYS A 321 -47.73 13.26 28.34
C LYS A 321 -46.31 13.58 27.86
N LEU A 322 -45.43 12.58 27.81
CA LEU A 322 -44.04 12.73 27.40
C LEU A 322 -43.84 12.55 25.89
N CYS A 323 -44.83 11.96 25.19
CA CYS A 323 -44.71 11.57 23.79
C CYS A 323 -44.34 12.74 22.85
N GLU A 324 -44.91 13.94 23.05
CA GLU A 324 -44.61 15.08 22.19
C GLU A 324 -43.15 15.54 22.32
N GLY A 325 -42.62 15.59 23.55
CA GLY A 325 -41.22 15.93 23.82
C GLY A 325 -40.26 14.84 23.36
N PHE A 326 -40.61 13.58 23.63
CA PHE A 326 -39.86 12.41 23.22
C PHE A 326 -39.64 12.36 21.69
N LYS A 327 -40.69 12.61 20.89
CA LYS A 327 -40.60 12.63 19.42
C LYS A 327 -39.64 13.70 18.87
N LYS A 328 -39.34 14.74 19.65
CA LYS A 328 -38.38 15.80 19.30
C LYS A 328 -36.96 15.49 19.80
N SER A 329 -36.79 14.47 20.66
CA SER A 329 -35.50 14.13 21.26
C SER A 329 -34.66 13.23 20.36
N THR A 330 -33.65 13.83 19.73
CA THR A 330 -32.67 13.11 18.91
C THR A 330 -31.89 12.06 19.72
N ARG A 331 -31.60 12.37 20.98
CA ARG A 331 -30.91 11.47 21.92
C ARG A 331 -31.75 10.23 22.23
N ALA A 332 -33.05 10.39 22.49
CA ALA A 332 -33.93 9.27 22.79
C ALA A 332 -34.11 8.36 21.56
N SER A 333 -34.29 8.95 20.37
CA SER A 333 -34.33 8.20 19.10
C SER A 333 -33.05 7.41 18.85
N ALA A 334 -31.88 8.00 19.09
CA ALA A 334 -30.59 7.32 18.94
C ALA A 334 -30.44 6.13 19.90
N LYS A 335 -30.85 6.30 21.18
CA LYS A 335 -30.89 5.20 22.15
C LYS A 335 -31.82 4.06 21.70
N LEU A 336 -33.01 4.41 21.19
CA LEU A 336 -33.98 3.44 20.67
C LEU A 336 -33.41 2.65 19.50
N LEU A 337 -32.80 3.32 18.53
CA LEU A 337 -32.25 2.65 17.37
C LEU A 337 -31.11 1.70 17.74
N LYS A 338 -30.24 2.11 18.67
CA LYS A 338 -29.19 1.23 19.21
C LYS A 338 -29.76 -0.02 19.87
N ALA A 339 -30.81 0.14 20.68
CA ALA A 339 -31.48 -0.98 21.34
C ALA A 339 -32.25 -1.86 20.34
N ALA A 340 -32.84 -1.28 19.29
CA ALA A 340 -33.52 -1.99 18.21
C ALA A 340 -32.56 -2.88 17.41
N ASN A 341 -31.36 -2.38 17.09
CA ASN A 341 -30.34 -3.18 16.44
C ASN A 341 -29.92 -4.39 17.30
N ASN A 342 -29.70 -4.19 18.60
CA ASN A 342 -29.45 -5.30 19.52
C ASN A 342 -30.64 -6.28 19.57
N ALA A 343 -31.87 -5.76 19.60
CA ALA A 343 -33.07 -6.58 19.65
C ALA A 343 -33.23 -7.50 18.44
N LYS A 344 -32.95 -6.98 17.23
CA LYS A 344 -32.88 -7.80 16.01
C LYS A 344 -31.91 -8.98 16.18
N HIS A 345 -30.70 -8.72 16.67
CA HIS A 345 -29.70 -9.78 16.88
C HIS A 345 -30.13 -10.82 17.92
N VAL A 346 -30.71 -10.37 19.04
CA VAL A 346 -31.20 -11.27 20.09
C VAL A 346 -32.37 -12.13 19.57
N LEU A 347 -33.30 -11.54 18.81
CA LEU A 347 -34.46 -12.23 18.25
C LEU A 347 -34.11 -13.18 17.09
N SER A 348 -32.99 -12.96 16.40
CA SER A 348 -32.47 -13.95 15.45
C SER A 348 -32.11 -15.27 16.13
N ALA A 349 -31.61 -15.24 17.38
CA ALA A 349 -31.27 -16.44 18.15
C ALA A 349 -32.42 -16.92 19.05
N ASN A 350 -33.12 -16.01 19.72
CA ASN A 350 -34.14 -16.29 20.74
C ASN A 350 -35.56 -15.97 20.26
N LYS A 351 -36.57 -16.62 20.83
CA LYS A 351 -37.98 -16.40 20.45
C LYS A 351 -38.59 -15.12 21.03
N GLU A 352 -38.01 -14.61 22.10
CA GLU A 352 -38.47 -13.43 22.81
C GLU A 352 -37.31 -12.75 23.51
N MET A 353 -37.51 -11.48 23.86
CA MET A 353 -36.61 -10.74 24.73
C MET A 353 -37.37 -9.67 25.49
N LEU A 354 -36.73 -9.18 26.57
CA LEU A 354 -37.16 -7.98 27.24
C LEU A 354 -36.44 -6.77 26.64
N PHE A 355 -37.17 -5.95 25.90
CA PHE A 355 -36.67 -4.68 25.38
C PHE A 355 -36.62 -3.67 26.52
N GLN A 356 -35.42 -3.21 26.87
CA GLN A 356 -35.23 -2.27 27.97
C GLN A 356 -34.23 -1.16 27.64
N ILE A 357 -34.58 0.07 27.99
CA ILE A 357 -33.73 1.26 27.94
C ILE A 357 -33.98 2.07 29.21
N GLU A 358 -32.93 2.23 30.00
CA GLU A 358 -32.95 3.08 31.20
C GLU A 358 -32.89 4.56 30.83
N SER A 359 -33.66 5.38 31.54
CA SER A 359 -33.80 6.82 31.34
C SER A 359 -33.88 7.17 29.86
N LEU A 360 -34.84 6.56 29.14
CA LEU A 360 -34.99 6.77 27.70
C LEU A 360 -35.24 8.27 27.42
N TYR A 361 -36.15 8.87 28.17
CA TYR A 361 -36.50 10.29 28.08
C TYR A 361 -37.05 10.80 29.41
N GLU A 362 -36.60 11.98 29.88
CA GLU A 362 -37.06 12.62 31.13
C GLU A 362 -37.07 11.62 32.32
N ASP A 363 -35.94 10.94 32.53
CA ASP A 363 -35.75 9.90 33.57
C ASP A 363 -36.79 8.78 33.59
N THR A 364 -37.48 8.58 32.46
CA THR A 364 -38.49 7.54 32.30
C THR A 364 -37.90 6.37 31.50
N ASP A 365 -37.93 5.20 32.09
CA ASP A 365 -37.49 3.96 31.45
C ASP A 365 -38.49 3.48 30.39
N LEU A 366 -37.98 2.79 29.37
CA LEU A 366 -38.79 1.94 28.51
C LEU A 366 -38.49 0.49 28.82
N LYS A 367 -39.52 -0.27 29.19
CA LYS A 367 -39.45 -1.72 29.39
C LYS A 367 -40.67 -2.39 28.76
N ALA A 368 -40.46 -3.28 27.80
CA ALA A 368 -41.53 -4.01 27.11
C ALA A 368 -41.05 -5.38 26.60
N PRO A 369 -41.87 -6.43 26.64
CA PRO A 369 -41.56 -7.66 25.93
C PRO A 369 -41.61 -7.41 24.42
N LEU A 370 -40.75 -8.11 23.68
CA LEU A 370 -40.76 -8.15 22.21
C LEU A 370 -40.51 -9.58 21.78
N THR A 371 -41.35 -10.10 20.88
CA THR A 371 -41.27 -11.48 20.41
C THR A 371 -40.84 -11.58 18.95
N ARG A 372 -40.28 -12.73 18.57
CA ARG A 372 -39.93 -13.04 17.18
C ARG A 372 -41.18 -13.08 16.30
N SER A 373 -42.30 -13.58 16.81
CA SER A 373 -43.57 -13.61 16.06
C SER A 373 -44.03 -12.20 15.68
N GLU A 374 -43.96 -11.26 16.61
CA GLU A 374 -44.27 -9.85 16.32
C GLU A 374 -43.31 -9.26 15.29
N LEU A 375 -42.01 -9.60 15.36
CA LEU A 375 -41.02 -9.17 14.36
C LEU A 375 -41.33 -9.73 12.97
N ASP A 376 -41.65 -11.01 12.88
CA ASP A 376 -41.99 -11.69 11.63
C ASP A 376 -43.25 -11.05 10.99
N GLU A 377 -44.26 -10.74 11.80
CA GLU A 377 -45.44 -9.99 11.34
C GLU A 377 -45.12 -8.58 10.84
N MET A 378 -44.19 -7.87 11.49
CA MET A 378 -43.75 -6.54 11.02
C MET A 378 -43.03 -6.64 9.67
N ILE A 379 -42.19 -7.67 9.49
CA ILE A 379 -41.48 -7.93 8.23
C ILE A 379 -42.49 -8.24 7.10
N ASP A 380 -43.50 -9.06 7.39
CA ASP A 380 -44.54 -9.43 6.43
C ASP A 380 -45.39 -8.22 6.04
N LYS A 381 -45.82 -7.42 7.02
CA LYS A 381 -46.56 -6.17 6.78
C LYS A 381 -45.75 -5.15 5.98
N ALA A 382 -44.42 -5.15 6.13
CA ALA A 382 -43.53 -4.31 5.33
C ALA A 382 -43.35 -4.79 3.88
N GLY A 383 -43.89 -5.96 3.51
CA GLY A 383 -43.86 -6.47 2.13
C GLY A 383 -42.49 -6.97 1.67
N MET A 384 -41.58 -7.28 2.60
CA MET A 384 -40.20 -7.67 2.26
C MET A 384 -40.11 -8.97 1.44
N GLU A 385 -41.05 -9.90 1.63
CA GLU A 385 -41.10 -11.15 0.86
C GLU A 385 -41.33 -10.89 -0.63
N LYS A 386 -42.35 -10.09 -0.96
CA LYS A 386 -42.65 -9.74 -2.34
C LYS A 386 -41.49 -8.96 -2.98
N ALA A 387 -40.92 -7.99 -2.27
CA ALA A 387 -39.79 -7.22 -2.77
C ALA A 387 -38.58 -8.10 -3.07
N LEU A 388 -38.29 -9.10 -2.23
CA LEU A 388 -37.22 -10.07 -2.48
C LEU A 388 -37.53 -10.97 -3.68
N GLN A 389 -38.76 -11.44 -3.82
CA GLN A 389 -39.20 -12.24 -4.97
C GLN A 389 -39.05 -11.47 -6.28
N ASP A 390 -39.51 -10.22 -6.32
CA ASP A 390 -39.43 -9.34 -7.49
C ASP A 390 -37.95 -9.10 -7.88
N THR A 391 -37.08 -8.88 -6.88
CA THR A 391 -35.64 -8.66 -7.10
C THR A 391 -34.94 -9.92 -7.64
N ILE A 392 -35.26 -11.10 -7.10
CA ILE A 392 -34.70 -12.37 -7.63
C ILE A 392 -35.17 -12.61 -9.07
N GLN A 393 -36.45 -12.36 -9.35
CA GLN A 393 -36.99 -12.51 -10.70
C GLN A 393 -36.33 -11.55 -11.69
N GLU A 394 -36.09 -10.30 -11.29
CA GLU A 394 -35.38 -9.32 -12.09
C GLU A 394 -33.94 -9.76 -12.39
N ALA A 395 -33.21 -10.28 -11.39
CA ALA A 395 -31.86 -10.80 -11.58
C ALA A 395 -31.81 -11.97 -12.58
N LEU A 396 -32.80 -12.87 -12.55
CA LEU A 396 -32.93 -13.97 -13.52
C LEU A 396 -33.19 -13.45 -14.94
N VAL A 397 -34.10 -12.48 -15.09
CA VAL A 397 -34.41 -11.83 -16.38
C VAL A 397 -33.16 -11.15 -16.94
N ASN A 398 -32.45 -10.36 -16.12
CA ASN A 398 -31.22 -9.68 -16.51
C ASN A 398 -30.11 -10.67 -16.90
N SER A 399 -30.17 -11.90 -16.39
CA SER A 399 -29.23 -12.99 -16.70
C SER A 399 -29.64 -13.87 -17.88
N ASN A 400 -30.79 -13.59 -18.52
CA ASN A 400 -31.43 -14.43 -19.53
C ASN A 400 -31.71 -15.87 -19.05
N ILE A 401 -32.07 -16.03 -17.76
CA ILE A 401 -32.48 -17.29 -17.16
C ILE A 401 -34.01 -17.29 -17.06
N SER A 402 -34.67 -18.32 -17.58
CA SER A 402 -36.13 -18.33 -17.71
C SER A 402 -36.82 -18.79 -16.43
N SER A 403 -36.15 -19.60 -15.61
CA SER A 403 -36.73 -20.22 -14.41
C SER A 403 -35.68 -20.49 -13.34
N MET A 404 -36.09 -20.45 -12.07
CA MET A 404 -35.27 -20.81 -10.92
C MET A 404 -34.77 -22.27 -10.97
N SER A 405 -35.46 -23.15 -11.72
CA SER A 405 -35.03 -24.54 -11.92
C SER A 405 -33.71 -24.71 -12.68
N GLU A 406 -33.24 -23.67 -13.38
CA GLU A 406 -31.94 -23.68 -14.05
C GLU A 406 -30.78 -23.36 -13.09
N VAL A 407 -31.08 -22.71 -11.96
CA VAL A 407 -30.10 -22.37 -10.93
C VAL A 407 -29.72 -23.65 -10.19
N THR A 408 -28.42 -23.90 -10.07
CA THR A 408 -27.90 -25.11 -9.42
C THR A 408 -27.90 -24.96 -7.90
N GLU A 409 -27.41 -23.82 -7.42
CA GLU A 409 -27.32 -23.49 -6.00
C GLU A 409 -27.61 -22.00 -5.77
N ALA A 410 -28.06 -21.64 -4.59
CA ALA A 410 -28.16 -20.27 -4.12
C ALA A 410 -27.21 -20.06 -2.94
N GLU A 411 -26.51 -18.94 -2.88
CA GLU A 411 -25.56 -18.62 -1.81
C GLU A 411 -25.99 -17.34 -1.11
N VAL A 412 -26.21 -17.40 0.20
CA VAL A 412 -26.58 -16.21 1.00
C VAL A 412 -25.37 -15.56 1.66
N ILE A 413 -25.28 -14.24 1.49
CA ILE A 413 -24.24 -13.41 2.12
C ILE A 413 -24.87 -12.15 2.74
N GLY A 414 -24.07 -11.38 3.48
CA GLY A 414 -24.54 -10.20 4.20
C GLY A 414 -25.12 -10.52 5.58
N GLY A 415 -25.47 -9.47 6.32
CA GLY A 415 -25.89 -9.58 7.72
C GLY A 415 -27.37 -9.87 7.92
N GLY A 416 -28.22 -9.42 6.99
CA GLY A 416 -29.67 -9.37 7.15
C GLY A 416 -30.38 -10.71 6.95
N TRP A 417 -29.83 -11.62 6.15
CA TRP A 417 -30.44 -12.94 5.91
C TRP A 417 -30.52 -13.79 7.19
N ARG A 418 -29.70 -13.49 8.21
CA ARG A 418 -29.72 -14.20 9.51
C ARG A 418 -30.98 -13.95 10.33
N VAL A 419 -31.87 -13.06 9.90
CA VAL A 419 -33.20 -12.93 10.49
C VAL A 419 -34.03 -14.16 10.05
N PRO A 420 -34.53 -15.00 10.98
CA PRO A 420 -35.14 -16.28 10.64
C PRO A 420 -36.27 -16.19 9.60
N ARG A 421 -37.10 -15.13 9.65
CA ARG A 421 -38.14 -14.91 8.64
C ARG A 421 -37.57 -14.69 7.25
N LEU A 422 -36.55 -13.85 7.10
CA LEU A 422 -35.90 -13.61 5.81
C LEU A 422 -35.18 -14.85 5.31
N HIS A 423 -34.48 -15.60 6.18
CA HIS A 423 -33.87 -16.87 5.80
C HIS A 423 -34.90 -17.85 5.23
N LYS A 424 -36.05 -17.99 5.89
CA LYS A 424 -37.16 -18.84 5.42
C LYS A 424 -37.68 -18.37 4.06
N VAL A 425 -37.95 -17.07 3.91
CA VAL A 425 -38.42 -16.48 2.65
C VAL A 425 -37.44 -16.77 1.51
N VAL A 426 -36.14 -16.55 1.73
CA VAL A 426 -35.11 -16.87 0.72
C VAL A 426 -35.17 -18.35 0.36
N ALA A 427 -35.16 -19.25 1.35
CA ALA A 427 -35.21 -20.70 1.13
C ALA A 427 -36.44 -21.14 0.31
N ASP A 428 -37.61 -20.56 0.62
CA ASP A 428 -38.86 -20.85 -0.08
C ASP A 428 -38.81 -20.37 -1.55
N ILE A 429 -38.25 -19.17 -1.82
CA ILE A 429 -38.16 -18.60 -3.17
C ILE A 429 -37.14 -19.34 -4.05
N VAL A 430 -35.99 -19.73 -3.49
CA VAL A 430 -34.89 -20.29 -4.29
C VAL A 430 -35.08 -21.76 -4.65
N THR A 431 -36.02 -22.45 -4.01
CA THR A 431 -36.35 -23.86 -4.29
C THR A 431 -36.73 -24.04 -5.77
N PRO A 432 -36.14 -25.01 -6.50
CA PRO A 432 -35.44 -26.21 -6.03
C PRO A 432 -33.92 -26.07 -5.84
N ALA A 433 -33.33 -24.90 -6.04
CA ALA A 433 -31.89 -24.72 -5.83
C ALA A 433 -31.52 -24.93 -4.36
N GLU A 434 -30.36 -25.56 -4.12
CA GLU A 434 -29.86 -25.76 -2.76
C GLU A 434 -29.37 -24.43 -2.17
N LEU A 435 -29.86 -24.05 -0.99
CA LEU A 435 -29.41 -22.86 -0.28
C LEU A 435 -28.12 -23.15 0.50
N GLY A 436 -26.99 -22.71 -0.06
CA GLY A 436 -25.65 -22.83 0.49
C GLY A 436 -25.22 -21.65 1.38
N GLN A 437 -24.26 -21.97 2.26
CA GLN A 437 -23.56 -21.03 3.15
C GLN A 437 -22.06 -21.37 3.16
N HIS A 438 -21.50 -21.57 1.96
CA HIS A 438 -20.10 -21.95 1.77
C HIS A 438 -19.14 -20.81 2.12
N LEU A 439 -19.58 -19.57 1.92
CA LEU A 439 -18.82 -18.38 2.21
C LEU A 439 -19.05 -17.91 3.65
N ASN A 440 -17.98 -17.40 4.28
CA ASN A 440 -18.17 -16.51 5.41
C ASN A 440 -18.72 -15.16 4.91
N GLY A 441 -20.04 -15.00 4.97
CA GLY A 441 -20.75 -13.82 4.45
C GLY A 441 -20.37 -12.47 5.06
N GLU A 442 -19.55 -12.40 6.11
CA GLU A 442 -19.00 -11.14 6.64
C GLU A 442 -17.63 -10.76 6.05
N GLU A 443 -16.89 -11.72 5.49
CA GLU A 443 -15.48 -11.56 5.13
C GLU A 443 -15.20 -11.86 3.64
N ALA A 444 -16.05 -12.68 3.02
CA ALA A 444 -15.85 -13.15 1.65
C ALA A 444 -15.77 -12.01 0.63
N ILE A 445 -16.50 -10.91 0.86
CA ILE A 445 -16.48 -9.72 0.00
C ILE A 445 -15.11 -9.04 0.08
N ALA A 446 -14.58 -8.79 1.27
CA ALA A 446 -13.26 -8.16 1.45
C ALA A 446 -12.14 -9.05 0.89
N PHE A 447 -12.20 -10.37 1.13
CA PHE A 447 -11.26 -11.32 0.55
C PHE A 447 -11.33 -11.38 -0.97
N GLY A 448 -12.53 -11.40 -1.53
CA GLY A 448 -12.77 -11.34 -2.96
C GLY A 448 -12.19 -10.09 -3.60
N ALA A 449 -12.40 -8.92 -2.99
CA ALA A 449 -11.82 -7.66 -3.44
C ALA A 449 -10.28 -7.71 -3.42
N ALA A 450 -9.68 -8.19 -2.33
CA ALA A 450 -8.23 -8.37 -2.24
C ALA A 450 -7.72 -9.37 -3.30
N MET A 451 -8.45 -10.46 -3.56
CA MET A 451 -8.12 -11.46 -4.57
C MET A 451 -8.12 -10.86 -5.97
N ILE A 452 -9.07 -10.00 -6.31
CA ILE A 452 -9.12 -9.29 -7.60
C ILE A 452 -7.89 -8.40 -7.78
N GLY A 453 -7.52 -7.66 -6.75
CA GLY A 453 -6.32 -6.83 -6.76
C GLY A 453 -5.05 -7.66 -6.92
N ALA A 454 -4.90 -8.73 -6.13
CA ALA A 454 -3.77 -9.65 -6.20
C ALA A 454 -3.71 -10.41 -7.54
N ASN A 455 -4.85 -10.78 -8.13
CA ASN A 455 -4.94 -11.45 -9.42
C ASN A 455 -4.47 -10.53 -10.57
N SER A 456 -4.74 -9.23 -10.47
CA SER A 456 -4.31 -8.22 -11.45
C SER A 456 -2.84 -7.82 -11.29
N SER A 457 -2.28 -7.97 -10.09
CA SER A 457 -0.90 -7.60 -9.79
C SER A 457 0.12 -8.65 -10.27
N LYS A 458 1.32 -8.17 -10.62
CA LYS A 458 2.51 -9.00 -10.89
C LYS A 458 3.32 -9.30 -9.63
N SER A 459 3.09 -8.55 -8.55
CA SER A 459 3.82 -8.67 -7.28
C SER A 459 3.35 -9.88 -6.46
N PHE A 460 2.13 -10.35 -6.68
CA PHE A 460 1.53 -11.46 -5.94
C PHE A 460 1.34 -12.68 -6.84
N ARG A 461 1.67 -13.87 -6.29
CA ARG A 461 1.41 -15.15 -6.95
C ARG A 461 0.18 -15.80 -6.32
N VAL A 462 -0.98 -15.57 -6.93
CA VAL A 462 -2.27 -16.16 -6.53
C VAL A 462 -2.80 -17.11 -7.61
N ARG A 463 -3.79 -17.93 -7.28
CA ARG A 463 -4.53 -18.73 -8.27
C ARG A 463 -5.16 -17.76 -9.27
N LYS A 464 -4.77 -17.87 -10.55
CA LYS A 464 -5.30 -17.00 -11.60
C LYS A 464 -6.74 -17.36 -11.92
N MET A 465 -7.54 -16.34 -12.19
CA MET A 465 -8.97 -16.44 -12.47
C MET A 465 -9.33 -15.48 -13.59
N TRP A 466 -10.27 -15.90 -14.45
CA TRP A 466 -10.86 -15.03 -15.47
C TRP A 466 -12.16 -14.45 -14.93
N LEU A 467 -12.32 -13.14 -14.92
CA LEU A 467 -13.53 -12.47 -14.48
C LEU A 467 -14.19 -11.78 -15.68
N THR A 468 -15.44 -12.11 -15.93
CA THR A 468 -16.32 -11.37 -16.84
C THR A 468 -17.49 -10.86 -16.02
N ASP A 469 -17.65 -9.53 -15.95
CA ASP A 469 -18.74 -8.89 -15.23
C ASP A 469 -19.72 -8.26 -16.23
N THR A 470 -20.95 -8.77 -16.30
CA THR A 470 -22.06 -8.20 -17.09
C THR A 470 -23.12 -7.52 -16.22
N ASN A 471 -22.70 -6.96 -15.08
CA ASN A 471 -23.58 -6.21 -14.19
C ASN A 471 -23.65 -4.70 -14.49
N SER A 472 -23.77 -4.28 -15.76
CA SER A 472 -24.07 -2.87 -16.06
C SER A 472 -25.54 -2.58 -15.72
N GLU A 473 -25.79 -1.94 -14.59
CA GLU A 473 -27.15 -1.59 -14.13
C GLU A 473 -27.80 -0.48 -14.97
N HIS A 474 -26.99 0.34 -15.62
CA HIS A 474 -27.45 1.53 -16.33
C HIS A 474 -27.38 1.37 -17.85
N GLU A 475 -28.30 2.08 -18.50
CA GLU A 475 -28.27 2.35 -19.92
C GLU A 475 -27.46 3.62 -20.21
N TYR A 476 -26.50 3.53 -21.11
CA TYR A 476 -25.69 4.67 -21.55
C TYR A 476 -26.07 5.11 -22.95
N LYS A 477 -26.38 6.39 -23.13
CA LYS A 477 -26.71 7.00 -24.44
C LYS A 477 -25.87 8.25 -24.69
N VAL A 478 -25.73 8.62 -25.95
CA VAL A 478 -25.18 9.93 -26.33
C VAL A 478 -26.13 10.62 -27.29
N ALA A 479 -26.34 11.92 -27.10
CA ALA A 479 -26.99 12.80 -28.05
C ALA A 479 -25.93 13.66 -28.75
N LEU A 480 -26.05 13.77 -30.06
CA LEU A 480 -25.12 14.50 -30.92
C LEU A 480 -25.92 15.52 -31.72
N SER A 481 -25.39 16.74 -31.85
CA SER A 481 -25.98 17.81 -32.66
C SER A 481 -24.89 18.77 -33.16
N PRO A 482 -25.17 19.66 -34.14
CA PRO A 482 -24.23 20.72 -34.51
C PRO A 482 -23.93 21.62 -33.31
N LEU A 483 -22.66 21.98 -33.12
CA LEU A 483 -22.29 22.94 -32.08
C LEU A 483 -22.89 24.32 -32.36
N ASN A 484 -22.84 24.74 -33.63
CA ASN A 484 -23.40 25.99 -34.12
C ASN A 484 -24.38 25.70 -35.27
N PRO A 485 -25.67 25.45 -35.00
CA PRO A 485 -26.66 25.15 -36.03
C PRO A 485 -26.69 26.17 -37.19
N ASP A 486 -26.54 27.46 -36.87
CA ASP A 486 -26.55 28.55 -37.85
C ASP A 486 -25.36 28.54 -38.83
N SER A 487 -24.25 27.86 -38.48
CA SER A 487 -23.08 27.75 -39.37
C SER A 487 -23.22 26.61 -40.40
N VAL A 488 -24.20 25.72 -40.23
CA VAL A 488 -24.42 24.56 -41.10
C VAL A 488 -25.09 24.99 -42.41
N LYS A 489 -24.35 24.94 -43.52
CA LYS A 489 -24.87 25.26 -44.85
C LYS A 489 -25.50 24.04 -45.53
N GLY A 490 -26.82 24.03 -45.65
CA GLY A 490 -27.57 22.97 -46.36
C GLY A 490 -27.74 21.68 -45.54
N SER A 491 -28.16 20.60 -46.20
CA SER A 491 -28.23 19.27 -45.58
C SER A 491 -27.02 18.44 -45.97
N VAL A 492 -26.33 17.88 -44.99
CA VAL A 492 -25.18 16.97 -45.19
C VAL A 492 -25.64 15.57 -44.78
N ASP A 493 -25.59 14.59 -45.68
CA ASP A 493 -26.06 13.21 -45.45
C ASP A 493 -27.49 13.10 -44.85
N GLY A 494 -28.40 14.02 -45.21
CA GLY A 494 -29.78 14.05 -44.71
C GLY A 494 -29.96 14.71 -43.34
N LEU A 495 -28.91 15.29 -42.77
CA LEU A 495 -28.91 16.05 -41.52
C LEU A 495 -28.95 17.56 -41.86
N GLY A 496 -30.04 18.26 -41.51
CA GLY A 496 -30.18 19.73 -41.62
C GLY A 496 -29.76 20.45 -40.33
N PRO A 497 -29.74 21.78 -40.24
CA PRO A 497 -29.11 22.52 -39.12
C PRO A 497 -29.63 22.16 -37.70
N ASP A 498 -30.89 21.72 -37.58
CA ASP A 498 -31.54 21.40 -36.29
C ASP A 498 -31.54 19.90 -35.97
N TRP A 499 -30.60 19.12 -36.51
CA TRP A 499 -30.57 17.68 -36.28
C TRP A 499 -30.08 17.33 -34.88
N GLU A 500 -30.69 16.30 -34.29
CA GLU A 500 -30.21 15.62 -33.10
C GLU A 500 -30.21 14.10 -33.35
N ARG A 501 -29.09 13.44 -33.04
CA ARG A 501 -28.96 11.98 -33.12
C ARG A 501 -28.67 11.41 -31.75
N VAL A 502 -29.61 10.64 -31.23
CA VAL A 502 -29.40 9.83 -30.03
C VAL A 502 -28.87 8.45 -30.44
N GLN A 503 -27.79 8.02 -29.81
CA GLN A 503 -27.15 6.74 -30.03
C GLN A 503 -26.98 6.00 -28.71
N LEU A 504 -27.64 4.84 -28.59
CA LEU A 504 -27.41 3.92 -27.48
C LEU A 504 -25.97 3.42 -27.51
N LEU A 505 -25.25 3.57 -26.40
CA LEU A 505 -23.90 3.05 -26.21
C LEU A 505 -23.92 1.63 -25.62
N ALA A 506 -24.57 1.47 -24.48
CA ALA A 506 -24.71 0.20 -23.77
C ALA A 506 -26.11 0.13 -23.12
N SER A 507 -26.74 -1.05 -23.17
CA SER A 507 -28.00 -1.33 -22.48
C SER A 507 -27.74 -1.81 -21.05
N LYS A 508 -28.80 -1.88 -20.24
CA LYS A 508 -28.75 -2.65 -18.99
C LYS A 508 -28.34 -4.10 -19.24
N GLY A 509 -27.56 -4.68 -18.32
CA GLY A 509 -26.96 -6.01 -18.46
C GLY A 509 -25.78 -6.10 -19.45
N HIS A 510 -25.27 -4.98 -19.95
CA HIS A 510 -24.06 -4.99 -20.77
C HIS A 510 -22.81 -5.35 -19.94
N LYS A 511 -21.73 -5.75 -20.62
CA LYS A 511 -20.42 -5.93 -19.96
C LYS A 511 -20.04 -4.64 -19.25
N LEU A 512 -19.46 -4.72 -18.05
CA LEU A 512 -19.00 -3.55 -17.30
C LEU A 512 -17.87 -2.83 -18.04
N THR A 513 -16.94 -3.60 -18.63
CA THR A 513 -15.84 -3.06 -19.45
C THR A 513 -16.12 -3.21 -20.94
N TRP A 514 -16.16 -2.10 -21.66
CA TRP A 514 -16.45 -2.10 -23.10
C TRP A 514 -15.88 -0.87 -23.80
N LYS A 515 -15.77 -0.97 -25.13
CA LYS A 515 -15.33 0.11 -26.01
C LYS A 515 -16.31 0.24 -27.16
N LYS A 516 -16.76 1.46 -27.45
CA LYS A 516 -17.67 1.73 -28.56
C LYS A 516 -17.27 3.00 -29.30
N ALA A 517 -17.25 2.91 -30.63
CA ALA A 517 -17.00 4.07 -31.48
C ALA A 517 -18.32 4.54 -32.09
N VAL A 518 -18.63 5.82 -31.93
CA VAL A 518 -19.70 6.51 -32.65
C VAL A 518 -19.07 7.26 -33.82
N LYS A 519 -19.65 7.09 -35.01
CA LYS A 519 -19.16 7.70 -36.25
C LYS A 519 -20.21 8.59 -36.87
N LEU A 520 -19.78 9.80 -37.22
CA LEU A 520 -20.57 10.82 -37.90
C LEU A 520 -19.83 11.28 -39.15
N HIS A 521 -20.56 11.61 -40.21
CA HIS A 521 -20.00 12.16 -41.44
C HIS A 521 -20.39 13.63 -41.52
N VAL A 522 -19.59 14.51 -40.92
CA VAL A 522 -19.92 15.94 -40.78
C VAL A 522 -18.67 16.82 -40.96
N PRO A 523 -18.78 17.96 -41.65
CA PRO A 523 -17.66 18.89 -41.85
C PRO A 523 -17.60 20.04 -40.82
N PHE A 524 -18.44 20.02 -39.78
CA PHE A 524 -18.56 21.07 -38.76
C PHE A 524 -18.38 20.53 -37.34
N ASP A 525 -18.17 21.44 -36.39
CA ASP A 525 -17.98 21.13 -34.98
C ASP A 525 -19.27 20.59 -34.33
N VAL A 526 -19.13 19.68 -33.35
CA VAL A 526 -20.23 18.84 -32.84
C VAL A 526 -20.42 19.05 -31.33
N LYS A 527 -21.66 19.21 -30.89
CA LYS A 527 -22.05 19.12 -29.48
C LYS A 527 -22.38 17.67 -29.13
N LEU A 528 -21.83 17.18 -28.03
CA LEU A 528 -21.99 15.82 -27.51
C LEU A 528 -22.54 15.88 -26.09
N SER A 529 -23.72 15.31 -25.85
CA SER A 529 -24.27 15.10 -24.51
C SER A 529 -24.30 13.61 -24.17
N VAL A 530 -23.80 13.25 -22.99
CA VAL A 530 -23.72 11.86 -22.50
C VAL A 530 -24.76 11.64 -21.41
N PHE A 531 -25.49 10.54 -21.46
CA PHE A 531 -26.57 10.22 -20.53
C PHE A 531 -26.41 8.82 -19.92
N GLU A 532 -26.83 8.69 -18.66
CA GLU A 532 -26.96 7.45 -17.88
C GLU A 532 -28.40 7.33 -17.35
N ASP A 533 -29.14 6.31 -17.78
CA ASP A 533 -30.57 6.14 -17.46
C ASP A 533 -31.37 7.46 -17.67
N ASP A 534 -31.09 8.11 -18.79
CA ASP A 534 -31.65 9.41 -19.20
C ASP A 534 -31.25 10.63 -18.33
N ASN A 535 -30.42 10.44 -17.30
CA ASN A 535 -29.78 11.53 -16.56
C ASN A 535 -28.56 12.04 -17.32
N LEU A 536 -28.46 13.35 -17.53
CA LEU A 536 -27.29 13.97 -18.14
C LEU A 536 -26.06 13.77 -17.25
N LEU A 537 -24.97 13.25 -17.82
CA LEU A 537 -23.67 13.16 -17.16
C LEU A 537 -22.80 14.38 -17.51
N GLU A 538 -22.60 14.63 -18.79
CA GLU A 538 -21.77 15.73 -19.29
C GLU A 538 -22.19 16.16 -20.70
N THR A 539 -21.95 17.43 -21.01
CA THR A 539 -22.02 17.99 -22.36
C THR A 539 -20.65 18.53 -22.76
N LEU A 540 -20.20 18.16 -23.95
CA LEU A 540 -18.88 18.43 -24.51
C LEU A 540 -19.01 19.12 -25.88
N ASP A 541 -18.21 20.16 -26.08
CA ASP A 541 -17.97 20.78 -27.37
C ASP A 541 -16.80 20.07 -28.06
N ILE A 542 -17.05 19.42 -29.19
CA ILE A 542 -16.03 18.77 -30.01
C ILE A 542 -15.65 19.69 -31.16
N THR A 543 -14.46 20.27 -31.07
CA THR A 543 -13.99 21.35 -31.96
C THR A 543 -12.73 21.00 -32.76
N GLY A 544 -12.51 21.78 -33.83
CA GLY A 544 -11.35 21.66 -34.72
C GLY A 544 -11.63 20.92 -36.02
N ILE A 545 -12.89 20.53 -36.28
CA ILE A 545 -13.30 19.91 -37.54
C ILE A 545 -13.31 20.97 -38.63
N GLU A 546 -13.94 22.12 -38.38
CA GLU A 546 -14.06 23.22 -39.33
C GLU A 546 -12.70 23.77 -39.78
N GLU A 547 -11.71 23.80 -38.89
CA GLU A 547 -10.34 24.22 -39.21
C GLU A 547 -9.57 23.16 -40.02
N ALA A 548 -9.83 21.87 -39.76
CA ALA A 548 -9.13 20.77 -40.40
C ALA A 548 -9.59 20.53 -41.84
N VAL A 549 -10.88 20.70 -42.13
CA VAL A 549 -11.47 20.46 -43.46
C VAL A 549 -10.70 21.17 -44.59
N PRO A 550 -10.58 22.52 -44.62
CA PRO A 550 -9.91 23.21 -45.72
C PRO A 550 -8.42 22.85 -45.82
N LYS A 551 -7.75 22.61 -44.68
CA LYS A 551 -6.34 22.22 -44.63
C LYS A 551 -6.10 20.84 -45.27
N GLN A 552 -6.98 19.89 -45.05
CA GLN A 552 -6.85 18.54 -45.61
C GLN A 552 -7.30 18.48 -47.08
N GLU A 553 -8.31 19.27 -47.46
CA GLU A 553 -8.70 19.43 -48.87
C GLU A 553 -7.56 20.00 -49.72
N ALA A 554 -6.87 21.04 -49.23
CA ALA A 554 -5.72 21.62 -49.93
C ALA A 554 -4.58 20.59 -50.12
N LYS A 555 -4.23 19.84 -49.07
CA LYS A 555 -3.21 18.78 -49.14
C LYS A 555 -3.63 17.65 -50.08
N ARG A 556 -4.90 17.25 -50.04
CA ARG A 556 -5.44 16.23 -50.95
C ARG A 556 -5.30 16.69 -52.40
N LYS A 557 -5.63 17.94 -52.69
CA LYS A 557 -5.50 18.54 -54.03
C LYS A 557 -4.04 18.53 -54.50
N GLU A 558 -3.10 18.94 -53.65
CA GLU A 558 -1.66 18.90 -53.95
C GLU A 558 -1.17 17.48 -54.30
N ILE A 559 -1.60 16.46 -53.55
CA ILE A 559 -1.23 15.05 -53.82
C ILE A 559 -1.82 14.56 -55.14
N VAL A 560 -3.08 14.90 -55.44
CA VAL A 560 -3.75 14.52 -56.68
C VAL A 560 -3.06 15.18 -57.89
N GLU A 561 -2.78 16.47 -57.80
CA GLU A 561 -2.05 17.22 -58.84
C GLU A 561 -0.64 16.64 -59.06
N ALA A 562 0.09 16.35 -57.99
CA ALA A 562 1.41 15.72 -58.08
C ALA A 562 1.35 14.31 -58.70
N ALA A 563 0.33 13.51 -58.39
CA ALA A 563 0.16 12.17 -58.95
C ALA A 563 -0.15 12.22 -60.45
N MET A 564 -1.08 13.08 -60.87
CA MET A 564 -1.42 13.27 -62.27
C MET A 564 -0.27 13.88 -63.09
N ALA A 565 0.54 14.76 -62.48
CA ALA A 565 1.74 15.31 -63.11
C ALA A 565 2.82 14.25 -63.32
N ALA A 566 2.95 13.28 -62.40
CA ALA A 566 3.92 12.19 -62.51
C ALA A 566 3.48 11.12 -63.54
N ASP A 567 2.19 10.81 -63.61
CA ASP A 567 1.60 9.89 -64.60
C ASP A 567 0.17 10.34 -64.95
N PRO A 568 -0.05 10.95 -66.13
CA PRO A 568 -1.38 11.38 -66.57
C PRO A 568 -2.39 10.24 -66.76
N SER A 569 -1.93 8.99 -66.82
CA SER A 569 -2.78 7.79 -66.96
C SER A 569 -3.12 7.13 -65.62
N VAL A 570 -2.71 7.71 -64.49
CA VAL A 570 -2.93 7.14 -63.16
C VAL A 570 -4.42 7.05 -62.81
N GLU A 571 -4.91 5.84 -62.53
CA GLU A 571 -6.26 5.65 -61.99
C GLU A 571 -6.32 6.04 -60.51
N LEU A 572 -7.14 7.04 -60.18
CA LEU A 572 -7.32 7.52 -58.80
C LEU A 572 -8.58 6.90 -58.15
N PRO A 573 -8.47 6.33 -56.94
CA PRO A 573 -9.63 5.89 -56.17
C PRO A 573 -10.58 7.06 -55.82
N ALA A 574 -11.89 6.84 -55.88
CA ALA A 574 -12.88 7.80 -55.37
C ALA A 574 -12.73 7.97 -53.85
N LEU A 575 -12.57 9.20 -53.37
CA LEU A 575 -12.40 9.52 -51.95
C LEU A 575 -13.65 10.21 -51.41
N ALA A 576 -13.96 10.00 -50.13
CA ALA A 576 -15.01 10.75 -49.45
C ALA A 576 -14.60 12.23 -49.29
N ASP A 577 -15.51 13.15 -49.63
CA ASP A 577 -15.27 14.60 -49.50
C ASP A 577 -15.53 15.11 -48.08
N ILE A 578 -16.39 14.43 -47.31
CA ILE A 578 -16.72 14.77 -45.93
C ILE A 578 -15.91 13.88 -44.96
N PRO A 579 -15.28 14.44 -43.91
CA PRO A 579 -14.56 13.63 -42.94
C PRO A 579 -15.48 12.76 -42.10
N THR A 580 -14.96 11.61 -41.65
CA THR A 580 -15.62 10.82 -40.62
C THR A 580 -15.14 11.26 -39.24
N VAL A 581 -16.00 11.87 -38.45
CA VAL A 581 -15.76 12.14 -37.03
C VAL A 581 -15.97 10.86 -36.25
N GLU A 582 -14.93 10.38 -35.57
CA GLU A 582 -14.93 9.17 -34.75
C GLU A 582 -14.74 9.53 -33.27
N LEU A 583 -15.77 9.24 -32.47
CA LEU A 583 -15.80 9.41 -31.02
C LEU A 583 -15.75 8.04 -30.36
N LYS A 584 -14.69 7.75 -29.59
CA LYS A 584 -14.50 6.46 -28.92
C LYS A 584 -14.77 6.60 -27.43
N PHE A 585 -15.79 5.89 -26.99
CA PHE A 585 -16.17 5.76 -25.60
C PHE A 585 -15.61 4.46 -25.03
N GLU A 586 -15.16 4.52 -23.79
CA GLU A 586 -14.64 3.38 -23.05
C GLU A 586 -15.20 3.40 -21.63
N SER A 587 -15.74 2.26 -21.19
CA SER A 587 -16.02 2.00 -19.78
C SER A 587 -14.88 1.18 -19.19
N TYR A 588 -14.27 1.71 -18.14
CA TYR A 588 -13.12 1.10 -17.47
C TYR A 588 -13.54 -0.03 -16.51
N SER A 589 -12.58 -0.71 -15.90
CA SER A 589 -12.85 -1.75 -14.87
C SER A 589 -13.63 -1.20 -13.67
N SER A 590 -13.52 0.10 -13.42
CA SER A 590 -14.34 0.82 -12.45
C SER A 590 -15.75 1.11 -12.94
N GLY A 591 -16.19 0.69 -14.13
CA GLY A 591 -17.55 0.95 -14.64
C GLY A 591 -17.81 2.41 -15.01
N ILE A 592 -16.81 3.28 -15.01
CA ILE A 592 -16.95 4.70 -15.35
C ILE A 592 -16.75 4.88 -16.86
N LEU A 593 -17.75 5.48 -17.50
CA LEU A 593 -17.73 5.85 -18.91
C LEU A 593 -16.87 7.10 -19.14
N ARG A 594 -15.98 7.07 -20.14
CA ARG A 594 -15.26 8.27 -20.61
C ARG A 594 -15.17 8.33 -22.14
N LEU A 595 -15.16 9.54 -22.68
CA LEU A 595 -14.69 9.79 -24.05
C LEU A 595 -13.16 9.66 -24.10
N ASN A 596 -12.66 8.54 -24.61
CA ASN A 596 -11.21 8.27 -24.67
C ASN A 596 -10.55 8.91 -25.91
N LYS A 597 -11.31 9.06 -27.01
CA LYS A 597 -10.75 9.63 -28.25
C LYS A 597 -11.79 10.36 -29.08
N ALA A 598 -11.46 11.57 -29.54
CA ALA A 598 -12.16 12.29 -30.59
C ALA A 598 -11.19 12.59 -31.74
N GLN A 599 -11.55 12.20 -32.97
CA GLN A 599 -10.71 12.46 -34.15
C GLN A 599 -11.55 12.59 -35.42
N ALA A 600 -11.12 13.43 -36.36
CA ALA A 600 -11.62 13.47 -37.73
C ALA A 600 -10.74 12.63 -38.65
N ILE A 601 -11.38 11.80 -39.47
CA ILE A 601 -10.73 10.88 -40.41
C ILE A 601 -11.00 11.37 -41.83
N PHE A 602 -9.92 11.73 -42.53
CA PHE A 602 -9.96 12.17 -43.92
C PHE A 602 -9.42 11.08 -44.84
N GLU A 603 -10.07 10.85 -45.98
CA GLU A 603 -9.51 10.00 -47.02
C GLU A 603 -8.56 10.81 -47.93
N THR A 604 -7.35 10.29 -48.12
CA THR A 604 -6.34 10.84 -49.05
C THR A 604 -5.71 9.71 -49.87
N LEU A 605 -4.69 10.02 -50.65
CA LEU A 605 -3.94 9.04 -51.42
C LEU A 605 -2.51 8.88 -50.90
N ARG A 606 -1.95 7.68 -51.10
CA ARG A 606 -0.51 7.43 -50.93
C ARG A 606 0.00 6.51 -52.02
N ASN A 607 1.28 6.64 -52.36
CA ASN A 607 1.97 5.71 -53.22
C ASN A 607 2.22 4.37 -52.50
N GLN A 608 1.90 3.26 -53.17
CA GLN A 608 2.24 1.92 -52.73
C GLN A 608 2.96 1.15 -53.84
N THR A 609 4.08 0.51 -53.48
CA THR A 609 4.83 -0.38 -54.38
C THR A 609 4.10 -1.72 -54.50
N ILE A 610 3.83 -2.15 -55.73
CA ILE A 610 3.32 -3.49 -56.02
C ILE A 610 4.49 -4.37 -56.45
N LYS A 611 4.76 -5.44 -55.69
CA LYS A 611 5.69 -6.49 -56.14
C LYS A 611 4.98 -7.38 -57.17
N PRO A 612 5.61 -7.73 -58.30
CA PRO A 612 4.98 -8.57 -59.32
C PRO A 612 4.58 -9.93 -58.75
N LYS A 613 3.31 -10.32 -58.93
CA LYS A 613 2.76 -11.60 -58.49
C LYS A 613 3.11 -12.66 -59.54
N VAL A 614 3.90 -13.69 -59.17
CA VAL A 614 4.12 -14.87 -60.03
C VAL A 614 2.81 -15.65 -60.10
N ALA A 615 2.23 -15.81 -61.29
CA ALA A 615 0.99 -16.53 -61.48
C ALA A 615 1.25 -18.05 -61.42
N ALA A 616 0.97 -18.70 -60.29
CA ALA A 616 0.86 -20.15 -60.22
C ALA A 616 -0.47 -20.58 -60.84
N LYS A 617 -0.42 -21.20 -62.03
CA LYS A 617 -1.58 -21.85 -62.65
C LYS A 617 -1.78 -23.22 -61.99
N VAL A 618 -3.00 -23.48 -61.54
CA VAL A 618 -3.45 -24.75 -60.93
C VAL A 618 -3.78 -25.78 -62.01
N ALA A 619 -3.29 -27.01 -61.85
CA ALA A 619 -3.93 -28.24 -62.32
C ALA A 619 -3.55 -29.39 -61.36
N ALA A 620 -4.52 -30.25 -61.04
CA ALA A 620 -4.59 -31.09 -59.84
C ALA A 620 -4.24 -32.58 -60.05
N LYS A 621 -3.89 -33.25 -58.93
CA LYS A 621 -3.90 -34.70 -58.59
C LYS A 621 -2.96 -35.61 -59.41
N ASP A 622 -2.26 -36.62 -58.88
CA ASP A 622 -2.47 -37.48 -57.71
C ASP A 622 -1.15 -38.19 -57.31
N SER A 623 -1.12 -38.67 -56.05
CA SER A 623 -0.35 -39.79 -55.48
C SER A 623 1.19 -39.96 -55.57
N THR A 624 1.75 -40.13 -54.36
CA THR A 624 2.78 -41.09 -53.89
C THR A 624 4.29 -40.86 -54.09
N ALA A 625 4.98 -40.99 -52.94
CA ALA A 625 6.32 -41.52 -52.71
C ALA A 625 7.56 -40.61 -52.90
N ALA A 626 8.08 -40.21 -51.73
CA ALA A 626 9.45 -40.42 -51.25
C ALA A 626 10.65 -39.66 -51.86
N THR A 627 11.40 -39.10 -50.89
CA THR A 627 12.87 -38.96 -50.80
C THR A 627 13.51 -37.64 -51.21
N ASN A 628 14.38 -37.20 -50.29
CA ASN A 628 15.26 -36.04 -50.31
C ASN A 628 16.07 -35.88 -51.59
N THR A 629 16.14 -34.64 -52.08
CA THR A 629 17.40 -34.02 -52.53
C THR A 629 17.27 -32.50 -52.50
N THR A 630 18.17 -31.87 -51.74
CA THR A 630 18.50 -30.45 -51.79
C THR A 630 19.06 -30.09 -53.17
N GLU A 631 18.34 -29.28 -53.92
CA GLU A 631 18.92 -28.38 -54.92
C GLU A 631 18.28 -27.00 -54.77
N THR A 632 19.05 -26.10 -54.19
CA THR A 632 18.93 -24.65 -54.31
C THR A 632 18.97 -24.27 -55.78
N ALA A 633 17.80 -24.03 -56.38
CA ALA A 633 17.65 -23.18 -57.54
C ALA A 633 16.98 -21.88 -57.09
N THR A 634 17.77 -20.81 -57.10
CA THR A 634 17.40 -19.44 -56.79
C THR A 634 16.19 -18.98 -57.62
N GLU A 635 15.11 -18.59 -56.94
CA GLU A 635 13.94 -17.88 -57.52
C GLU A 635 14.28 -16.49 -58.10
N GLU A 636 15.56 -16.10 -58.14
CA GLU A 636 16.00 -14.77 -58.57
C GLU A 636 16.14 -14.58 -60.09
N GLU A 637 16.16 -15.64 -60.91
CA GLU A 637 16.39 -15.48 -62.37
C GLU A 637 15.12 -15.47 -63.24
N ALA A 638 13.91 -15.43 -62.67
CA ALA A 638 12.67 -15.16 -63.42
C ALA A 638 12.02 -13.79 -63.10
N ALA A 639 12.64 -12.98 -62.24
CA ALA A 639 12.22 -11.62 -61.89
C ALA A 639 13.19 -10.52 -62.37
N ALA A 640 14.25 -10.89 -63.10
CA ALA A 640 15.18 -9.95 -63.71
C ALA A 640 14.60 -9.37 -65.02
N GLY A 641 13.88 -8.24 -64.90
CA GLY A 641 13.44 -7.46 -66.05
C GLY A 641 12.10 -6.71 -65.91
N LYS A 642 11.37 -6.83 -64.80
CA LYS A 642 10.12 -6.07 -64.57
C LYS A 642 10.27 -5.13 -63.37
N GLN A 643 10.28 -3.82 -63.66
CA GLN A 643 10.35 -2.78 -62.64
C GLN A 643 9.14 -2.84 -61.69
N PRO A 644 9.32 -2.51 -60.39
CA PRO A 644 8.19 -2.36 -59.48
C PRO A 644 7.23 -1.29 -59.99
N THR A 645 5.94 -1.63 -60.07
CA THR A 645 4.90 -0.67 -60.47
C THR A 645 4.32 0.01 -59.24
N TRP A 646 4.02 1.31 -59.38
CA TRP A 646 3.45 2.14 -58.33
C TRP A 646 1.96 2.27 -58.56
N LYS A 647 1.16 2.17 -57.47
CA LYS A 647 -0.27 2.43 -57.52
C LYS A 647 -0.67 3.40 -56.43
N MET A 648 -1.50 4.38 -56.78
CA MET A 648 -2.17 5.24 -55.82
C MET A 648 -3.26 4.44 -55.10
N VAL A 649 -3.16 4.36 -53.78
CA VAL A 649 -4.13 3.68 -52.93
C VAL A 649 -4.71 4.64 -51.89
N LYS A 650 -5.95 4.36 -51.45
CA LYS A 650 -6.57 5.10 -50.37
C LYS A 650 -5.69 5.06 -49.11
N ASN A 651 -5.57 6.20 -48.47
CA ASN A 651 -4.95 6.38 -47.17
C ASN A 651 -5.90 7.14 -46.25
N LYS A 652 -5.75 6.97 -44.94
CA LYS A 652 -6.54 7.70 -43.94
C LYS A 652 -5.62 8.61 -43.14
N VAL A 653 -5.98 9.89 -43.08
CA VAL A 653 -5.34 10.88 -42.22
C VAL A 653 -6.21 11.07 -40.99
N PHE A 654 -5.62 10.92 -39.82
CA PHE A 654 -6.30 11.08 -38.53
C PHE A 654 -5.90 12.42 -37.93
N VAL A 655 -6.87 13.29 -37.74
CA VAL A 655 -6.69 14.59 -37.10
C VAL A 655 -7.33 14.52 -35.71
N PRO A 656 -6.57 14.67 -34.61
CA PRO A 656 -7.14 14.71 -33.27
C PRO A 656 -8.02 15.95 -33.12
N LEU A 657 -9.16 15.81 -32.44
CA LEU A 657 -10.09 16.89 -32.14
C LEU A 657 -9.96 17.31 -30.67
N THR A 658 -10.36 18.55 -30.39
CA THR A 658 -10.40 19.07 -29.02
C THR A 658 -11.78 18.82 -28.43
N SER A 659 -11.86 18.33 -27.20
CA SER A 659 -13.11 18.20 -26.44
C SER A 659 -13.07 19.13 -25.24
N LYS A 660 -14.05 20.03 -25.12
CA LYS A 660 -14.19 20.95 -23.98
C LYS A 660 -15.51 20.68 -23.26
N VAL A 661 -15.48 20.51 -21.95
CA VAL A 661 -16.70 20.37 -21.14
C VAL A 661 -17.45 21.70 -21.10
N GLU A 662 -18.69 21.71 -21.58
CA GLU A 662 -19.63 22.83 -21.51
C GLU A 662 -20.39 22.80 -20.17
N SER A 663 -20.92 21.63 -19.82
CA SER A 663 -21.66 21.44 -18.56
C SER A 663 -21.56 20.01 -18.05
N VAL A 664 -21.79 19.84 -16.75
CA VAL A 664 -21.81 18.56 -16.05
C VAL A 664 -23.16 18.43 -15.34
N GLY A 665 -23.72 17.22 -15.37
CA GLY A 665 -24.93 16.86 -14.65
C GLY A 665 -24.79 16.95 -13.13
N TYR A 666 -25.93 16.83 -12.43
CA TYR A 666 -25.98 16.88 -10.97
C TYR A 666 -26.22 15.49 -10.35
N PRO A 667 -25.54 15.15 -9.24
CA PRO A 667 -24.52 15.96 -8.57
C PRO A 667 -23.22 15.99 -9.38
N LYS A 668 -22.49 17.11 -9.33
CA LYS A 668 -21.19 17.22 -10.00
C LYS A 668 -20.13 16.45 -9.20
N PRO A 669 -19.19 15.74 -9.86
CA PRO A 669 -17.99 15.20 -9.21
C PRO A 669 -17.17 16.30 -8.52
N MET A 670 -16.31 15.91 -7.58
CA MET A 670 -15.36 16.86 -7.01
C MET A 670 -14.32 17.28 -8.07
N ASN A 671 -13.98 18.56 -8.10
CA ASN A 671 -12.87 19.07 -8.89
C ASN A 671 -11.54 18.96 -8.12
N GLU A 672 -10.43 19.23 -8.81
CA GLU A 672 -9.08 19.08 -8.24
C GLU A 672 -8.85 19.98 -7.01
N ASP A 673 -9.39 21.20 -7.00
CA ASP A 673 -9.25 22.15 -5.89
C ASP A 673 -10.04 21.70 -4.66
N GLU A 674 -11.27 21.19 -4.85
CA GLU A 674 -12.11 20.63 -3.80
C GLU A 674 -11.47 19.39 -3.17
N ILE A 675 -10.92 18.48 -3.98
CA ILE A 675 -10.18 17.32 -3.49
C ILE A 675 -8.94 17.79 -2.70
N ALA A 676 -8.18 18.75 -3.23
CA ALA A 676 -7.00 19.29 -2.56
C ALA A 676 -7.35 19.94 -1.21
N LYS A 677 -8.47 20.66 -1.12
CA LYS A 677 -9.02 21.23 0.11
C LYS A 677 -9.40 20.14 1.12
N ALA A 678 -10.15 19.13 0.70
CA ALA A 678 -10.53 18.00 1.57
C ALA A 678 -9.29 17.22 2.07
N VAL A 679 -8.28 17.01 1.22
CA VAL A 679 -7.00 16.39 1.61
C VAL A 679 -6.27 17.23 2.66
N ARG A 680 -6.20 18.55 2.49
CA ARG A 680 -5.59 19.47 3.45
C ARG A 680 -6.30 19.41 4.80
N ARG A 681 -7.64 19.54 4.79
CA ARG A 681 -8.48 19.44 6.00
C ARG A 681 -8.27 18.12 6.73
N ARG A 682 -8.31 16.99 6.00
CA ARG A 682 -8.07 15.66 6.57
C ARG A 682 -6.72 15.58 7.27
N LYS A 683 -5.63 16.01 6.61
CA LYS A 683 -4.27 15.98 7.17
C LYS A 683 -4.13 16.87 8.41
N ALA A 684 -4.74 18.05 8.41
CA ALA A 684 -4.74 18.94 9.56
C ALA A 684 -5.41 18.27 10.78
N LEU A 685 -6.57 17.64 10.57
CA LEU A 685 -7.28 16.91 11.61
C LEU A 685 -6.53 15.65 12.07
N ASP A 686 -5.85 14.93 11.18
CA ASP A 686 -5.00 13.79 11.57
C ASP A 686 -3.86 14.24 12.49
N LYS A 687 -3.22 15.37 12.15
CA LYS A 687 -2.13 15.93 12.96
C LYS A 687 -2.63 16.39 14.33
N ARG A 688 -3.81 17.01 14.39
CA ARG A 688 -4.48 17.38 15.64
C ARG A 688 -4.75 16.17 16.51
N ASP A 689 -5.41 15.16 15.94
CA ASP A 689 -5.75 13.93 16.65
C ASP A 689 -4.48 13.23 17.18
N GLN A 690 -3.42 13.19 16.38
CA GLN A 690 -2.14 12.61 16.80
C GLN A 690 -1.50 13.41 17.94
N ARG A 691 -1.52 14.75 17.88
CA ARG A 691 -0.97 15.60 18.93
C ARG A 691 -1.70 15.40 20.27
N VAL A 692 -3.03 15.29 20.26
CA VAL A 692 -3.80 15.02 21.49
C VAL A 692 -3.43 13.65 22.05
N LYS A 693 -3.39 12.60 21.21
CA LYS A 693 -2.96 11.26 21.62
C LYS A 693 -1.53 11.22 22.16
N ASP A 694 -0.60 11.93 21.51
CA ASP A 694 0.79 12.03 21.96
C ASP A 694 0.87 12.74 23.32
N THR A 695 0.04 13.76 23.53
CA THR A 695 -0.04 14.50 24.81
C THR A 695 -0.58 13.62 25.92
N GLU A 696 -1.69 12.90 25.67
CA GLU A 696 -2.24 11.92 26.61
C GLU A 696 -1.25 10.79 26.90
N SER A 697 -0.55 10.27 25.89
CA SER A 697 0.49 9.25 26.07
C SER A 697 1.65 9.77 26.90
N ALA A 698 2.13 10.99 26.65
CA ALA A 698 3.21 11.59 27.43
C ALA A 698 2.80 11.84 28.88
N ARG A 699 1.53 12.23 29.11
CA ARG A 699 0.97 12.34 30.46
C ARG A 699 0.96 10.98 31.17
N ASN A 700 0.45 9.95 30.51
CA ASN A 700 0.40 8.59 31.06
C ASN A 700 1.81 8.02 31.30
N ASP A 701 2.76 8.26 30.40
CA ASP A 701 4.16 7.84 30.56
C ASP A 701 4.82 8.55 31.76
N PHE A 702 4.53 9.84 31.94
CA PHE A 702 4.99 10.62 33.09
C PHE A 702 4.41 10.09 34.40
N GLU A 703 3.09 9.90 34.44
CA GLU A 703 2.36 9.32 35.58
C GLU A 703 2.89 7.92 35.95
N ALA A 704 3.01 7.02 34.98
CA ALA A 704 3.53 5.68 35.18
C ALA A 704 5.00 5.69 35.65
N TYR A 705 5.81 6.62 35.15
CA TYR A 705 7.19 6.77 35.59
C TYR A 705 7.27 7.22 37.05
N ILE A 706 6.39 8.12 37.49
CA ILE A 706 6.31 8.54 38.90
C ILE A 706 6.00 7.33 39.79
N TYR A 707 4.94 6.59 39.49
CA TYR A 707 4.53 5.44 40.31
C TYR A 707 5.59 4.34 40.37
N SER A 708 6.15 3.94 39.22
CA SER A 708 7.20 2.91 39.16
C SER A 708 8.49 3.34 39.86
N SER A 709 8.84 4.63 39.80
CA SER A 709 10.01 5.16 40.52
C SER A 709 9.79 5.17 42.02
N ARG A 710 8.58 5.56 42.49
CA ARG A 710 8.22 5.53 43.92
C ARG A 710 8.27 4.12 44.48
N GLU A 711 7.78 3.13 43.74
CA GLU A 711 7.84 1.72 44.15
C GLU A 711 9.28 1.25 44.35
N ARG A 712 10.17 1.51 43.39
CA ARG A 712 11.59 1.12 43.50
C ARG A 712 12.37 1.90 44.57
N LEU A 713 12.03 3.16 44.81
CA LEU A 713 12.73 4.01 45.79
C LEU A 713 12.13 3.96 47.21
N GLY A 714 10.96 3.34 47.37
CA GLY A 714 10.19 3.30 48.63
C GLY A 714 10.84 2.52 49.79
N GLY A 715 12.00 1.90 49.56
CA GLY A 715 12.80 1.26 50.60
C GLY A 715 12.74 -0.27 50.62
N ASP A 716 11.88 -0.90 49.82
CA ASP A 716 11.77 -2.37 49.74
C ASP A 716 12.74 -3.02 48.74
N ASP A 717 13.29 -2.24 47.80
CA ASP A 717 14.27 -2.73 46.81
C ASP A 717 15.69 -2.77 47.44
N GLU A 718 16.15 -3.97 47.77
CA GLU A 718 17.46 -4.20 48.39
C GLU A 718 18.64 -3.71 47.54
N LEU A 719 18.56 -3.82 46.21
CA LEU A 719 19.65 -3.41 45.32
C LEU A 719 19.73 -1.89 45.27
N VAL A 720 18.59 -1.21 45.15
CA VAL A 720 18.50 0.25 45.25
C VAL A 720 19.06 0.70 46.58
N ASN A 721 18.65 0.09 47.69
CA ASN A 721 19.15 0.44 49.03
C ASN A 721 20.67 0.33 49.17
N LYS A 722 21.33 -0.59 48.44
CA LYS A 722 22.80 -0.74 48.44
C LYS A 722 23.52 0.35 47.64
N VAL A 723 22.87 0.95 46.63
CA VAL A 723 23.50 1.89 45.69
C VAL A 723 23.07 3.35 45.88
N THR A 724 22.31 3.64 46.94
CA THR A 724 21.92 5.00 47.31
C THR A 724 21.81 5.18 48.83
N THR A 725 21.68 6.43 49.26
CA THR A 725 21.50 6.80 50.69
C THR A 725 20.04 7.14 50.96
N GLU A 726 19.61 7.02 52.22
CA GLU A 726 18.25 7.37 52.65
C GLU A 726 17.91 8.82 52.32
N ASN A 727 18.78 9.78 52.66
CA ASN A 727 18.58 11.19 52.33
C ASN A 727 18.40 11.44 50.83
N ASN A 728 19.19 10.78 49.98
CA ASN A 728 19.05 10.90 48.52
C ASN A 728 17.71 10.33 48.04
N ARG A 729 17.29 9.17 48.57
CA ARG A 729 15.97 8.60 48.25
C ARG A 729 14.85 9.54 48.69
N ASP A 730 14.92 10.09 49.90
CA ASP A 730 13.91 11.00 50.44
C ASP A 730 13.78 12.27 49.60
N ASP A 731 14.90 12.83 49.12
CA ASP A 731 14.89 14.01 48.26
C ASP A 731 14.29 13.71 46.89
N ILE A 732 14.62 12.57 46.28
CA ILE A 732 13.99 12.12 45.04
C ILE A 732 12.49 11.87 45.24
N MET A 733 12.10 11.25 46.36
CA MET A 733 10.69 10.98 46.70
C MET A 733 9.88 12.28 46.87
N LYS A 734 10.47 13.35 47.44
CA LYS A 734 9.83 14.68 47.47
C LYS A 734 9.64 15.26 46.08
N THR A 735 10.62 15.13 45.19
CA THR A 735 10.50 15.59 43.80
C THR A 735 9.42 14.82 43.04
N LEU A 736 9.33 13.51 43.26
CA LEU A 736 8.28 12.65 42.68
C LEU A 736 6.89 13.07 43.19
N ALA A 737 6.73 13.30 44.49
CA ALA A 737 5.48 13.78 45.08
C ALA A 737 5.07 15.16 44.51
N ALA A 738 5.99 16.12 44.44
CA ALA A 738 5.71 17.43 43.85
C ALA A 738 5.35 17.35 42.35
N SER A 739 5.90 16.37 41.63
CA SER A 739 5.59 16.12 40.22
C SER A 739 4.21 15.50 40.02
N GLU A 740 3.78 14.66 40.97
CA GLU A 740 2.43 14.09 41.03
C GLU A 740 1.38 15.16 41.38
N ASP A 741 1.65 15.99 42.39
CA ASP A 741 0.78 17.10 42.76
C ASP A 741 0.59 18.04 41.55
N TRP A 742 1.68 18.40 40.87
CA TRP A 742 1.61 19.20 39.65
C TRP A 742 0.77 18.52 38.56
N LEU A 743 0.90 17.21 38.35
CA LEU A 743 0.16 16.46 37.33
C LEU A 743 -1.36 16.56 37.52
N TYR A 744 -1.85 16.51 38.75
CA TYR A 744 -3.29 16.56 39.06
C TYR A 744 -3.83 17.96 39.32
N GLU A 745 -2.95 18.97 39.44
CA GLU A 745 -3.31 20.38 39.58
C GLU A 745 -3.01 21.15 38.28
N ASP A 746 -1.99 22.02 38.28
CA ASP A 746 -1.66 22.92 37.17
C ASP A 746 -1.30 22.20 35.86
N GLY A 747 -0.84 20.95 35.97
CA GLY A 747 -0.32 20.16 34.87
C GLY A 747 -1.37 19.38 34.09
N PHE A 748 -2.62 19.30 34.54
CA PHE A 748 -3.62 18.38 33.96
C PHE A 748 -3.84 18.59 32.45
N ASP A 749 -3.87 19.85 32.01
CA ASP A 749 -4.03 20.28 30.61
C ASP A 749 -2.72 20.81 29.99
N ALA A 750 -1.56 20.41 30.53
CA ALA A 750 -0.26 20.84 30.03
C ALA A 750 0.01 20.36 28.59
N GLN A 751 0.91 21.07 27.90
CA GLN A 751 1.29 20.74 26.53
C GLN A 751 2.27 19.56 26.47
N LEU A 752 2.27 18.83 25.36
CA LEU A 752 3.14 17.66 25.10
C LEU A 752 4.60 17.85 25.56
N GLU A 753 5.21 18.97 25.16
CA GLU A 753 6.63 19.23 25.44
C GLU A 753 6.91 19.49 26.93
N GLU A 754 5.91 19.93 27.70
CA GLU A 754 6.05 20.12 29.14
C GLU A 754 6.11 18.77 29.88
N TYR A 755 5.21 17.83 29.54
CA TYR A 755 5.26 16.47 30.08
C TYR A 755 6.58 15.78 29.78
N LYS A 756 7.06 15.85 28.53
CA LYS A 756 8.35 15.27 28.13
C LYS A 756 9.51 15.89 28.91
N LYS A 757 9.55 17.22 29.02
CA LYS A 757 10.61 17.91 29.74
C LYS A 757 10.64 17.50 31.21
N ARG A 758 9.49 17.46 31.89
CA ARG A 758 9.40 17.05 33.29
C ARG A 758 9.78 15.59 33.49
N LEU A 759 9.39 14.70 32.57
CA LEU A 759 9.82 13.31 32.58
C LEU A 759 11.35 13.20 32.45
N ASP A 760 11.96 13.97 31.55
CA ASP A 760 13.42 13.99 31.38
C ASP A 760 14.13 14.59 32.60
N ASP A 761 13.52 15.57 33.27
CA ASP A 761 14.03 16.12 34.52
C ASP A 761 13.99 15.07 35.65
N LEU A 762 12.89 14.33 35.83
CA LEU A 762 12.81 13.23 36.80
C LEU A 762 13.83 12.12 36.51
N LYS A 763 14.03 11.79 35.22
CA LYS A 763 15.00 10.77 34.81
C LYS A 763 16.43 11.12 35.21
N LYS A 764 16.80 12.40 35.29
CA LYS A 764 18.16 12.81 35.68
C LYS A 764 18.51 12.37 37.09
N ASP A 765 17.53 12.33 37.98
CA ASP A 765 17.73 11.97 39.38
C ASP A 765 17.55 10.46 39.61
N VAL A 766 16.52 9.86 38.99
CA VAL A 766 16.16 8.45 39.20
C VAL A 766 17.05 7.49 38.41
N VAL A 767 17.29 7.74 37.12
CA VAL A 767 18.02 6.80 36.23
C VAL A 767 19.42 6.46 36.77
N PRO A 768 20.23 7.39 37.29
CA PRO A 768 21.54 7.03 37.84
C PRO A 768 21.47 6.03 39.00
N VAL A 769 20.44 6.11 39.86
CA VAL A 769 20.24 5.19 40.97
C VAL A 769 19.89 3.81 40.45
N LEU A 770 18.89 3.72 39.58
CA LEU A 770 18.43 2.46 39.01
C LEU A 770 19.53 1.80 38.16
N PHE A 771 20.27 2.60 37.37
CA PHE A 771 21.41 2.13 36.59
C PHE A 771 22.49 1.50 37.48
N ARG A 772 22.80 2.07 38.65
CA ARG A 772 23.78 1.48 39.58
C ARG A 772 23.25 0.15 40.14
N ALA A 773 21.97 0.07 40.49
CA ALA A 773 21.34 -1.14 41.03
C ALA A 773 21.39 -2.28 40.00
N ASP A 774 20.92 -2.00 38.77
CA ASP A 774 20.91 -2.97 37.68
C ASP A 774 22.34 -3.43 37.32
N GLU A 775 23.32 -2.52 37.35
CA GLU A 775 24.73 -2.89 37.10
C GLU A 775 25.36 -3.72 38.24
N VAL A 776 24.87 -3.62 39.49
CA VAL A 776 25.33 -4.51 40.58
C VAL A 776 24.84 -5.93 40.31
N GLU A 777 23.56 -6.08 39.97
CA GLU A 777 22.94 -7.36 39.63
C GLU A 777 23.62 -8.00 38.41
N LEU A 778 23.74 -7.26 37.31
CA LEU A 778 24.34 -7.77 36.06
C LEU A 778 25.83 -8.16 36.19
N ARG A 779 26.53 -7.68 37.21
CA ARG A 779 27.94 -8.02 37.46
C ARG A 779 28.14 -9.33 38.19
N GLU A 780 27.11 -9.88 38.85
CA GLU A 780 27.24 -11.11 39.64
C GLU A 780 27.71 -12.28 38.76
N ASP A 781 27.10 -12.46 37.59
CA ASP A 781 27.40 -13.55 36.66
C ASP A 781 28.50 -13.22 35.63
N LEU A 782 28.94 -11.96 35.56
CA LEU A 782 29.88 -11.50 34.53
C LEU A 782 31.24 -12.23 34.56
N PRO A 783 31.86 -12.50 35.73
CA PRO A 783 33.18 -13.15 35.77
C PRO A 783 33.15 -14.57 35.20
N GLU A 784 32.10 -15.34 35.49
CA GLU A 784 31.91 -16.69 34.94
C GLU A 784 31.74 -16.63 33.43
N TRP A 785 30.90 -15.71 32.94
CA TRP A 785 30.70 -15.51 31.51
C TRP A 785 32.01 -15.14 30.78
N VAL A 786 32.80 -14.22 31.35
CA VAL A 786 34.11 -13.81 30.81
C VAL A 786 35.06 -15.00 30.77
N SER A 787 35.17 -15.76 31.86
CA SER A 787 36.03 -16.94 31.95
C SER A 787 35.69 -17.98 30.87
N LYS A 788 34.41 -18.33 30.73
CA LYS A 788 33.93 -19.27 29.71
C LYS A 788 34.25 -18.78 28.29
N ARG A 789 34.07 -17.48 28.03
CA ARG A 789 34.33 -16.89 26.72
C ARG A 789 35.82 -16.84 26.40
N LEU A 790 36.67 -16.48 27.35
CA LEU A 790 38.13 -16.54 27.21
C LEU A 790 38.61 -17.97 26.91
N GLY A 791 38.06 -18.97 27.63
CA GLY A 791 38.34 -20.39 27.35
C GLY A 791 38.00 -20.81 25.92
N SER A 792 36.84 -20.37 25.41
CA SER A 792 36.44 -20.62 24.02
C SER A 792 37.38 -19.97 23.00
N ILE A 793 37.84 -18.74 23.27
CA ILE A 793 38.80 -18.04 22.42
C ILE A 793 40.13 -18.80 22.40
N ARG A 794 40.67 -19.16 23.57
CA ARG A 794 41.91 -19.94 23.69
C ARG A 794 41.82 -21.27 22.95
N HIS A 795 40.74 -22.02 23.14
CA HIS A 795 40.50 -23.25 22.40
C HIS A 795 40.49 -23.05 20.88
N THR A 796 39.90 -21.94 20.41
CA THR A 796 39.93 -21.58 18.98
C THR A 796 41.35 -21.32 18.50
N LEU A 797 42.16 -20.58 19.27
CA LEU A 797 43.56 -20.29 18.94
C LEU A 797 44.39 -21.59 18.90
N ASP A 798 44.22 -22.47 19.89
CA ASP A 798 44.89 -23.78 19.95
C ASP A 798 44.53 -24.64 18.74
N ASN A 799 43.26 -24.66 18.34
CA ASN A 799 42.79 -25.37 17.17
C ASN A 799 43.39 -24.79 15.87
N VAL A 800 43.50 -23.47 15.75
CA VAL A 800 44.19 -22.83 14.61
C VAL A 800 45.67 -23.23 14.57
N LEU A 801 46.38 -23.21 15.71
CA LEU A 801 47.78 -23.61 15.78
C LEU A 801 47.99 -25.08 15.41
N ALA A 802 47.12 -25.98 15.88
CA ALA A 802 47.24 -27.41 15.65
C ALA A 802 46.85 -27.80 14.20
N ASN A 803 45.77 -27.22 13.67
CA ASN A 803 45.12 -27.73 12.46
C ASN A 803 45.26 -26.80 11.23
N ARG A 804 45.79 -25.58 11.39
CA ARG A 804 45.86 -24.57 10.31
C ARG A 804 47.25 -23.97 10.16
N THR A 805 48.21 -24.81 9.80
CA THR A 805 49.64 -24.47 9.61
C THR A 805 49.93 -23.39 8.57
N TRP A 806 48.94 -22.95 7.80
CA TRP A 806 49.05 -21.85 6.82
C TRP A 806 48.65 -20.48 7.39
N VAL A 807 48.14 -20.42 8.62
CA VAL A 807 47.92 -19.17 9.35
C VAL A 807 49.22 -18.81 10.05
N ALA A 808 49.70 -17.58 9.89
CA ALA A 808 50.94 -17.14 10.51
C ALA A 808 50.82 -17.19 12.05
N ASN A 809 51.70 -17.94 12.71
CA ASN A 809 51.69 -18.09 14.17
C ASN A 809 51.73 -16.73 14.89
N GLU A 810 52.41 -15.74 14.33
CA GLU A 810 52.46 -14.36 14.84
C GLU A 810 51.06 -13.73 14.99
N THR A 811 50.15 -13.99 14.04
CA THR A 811 48.77 -13.46 14.12
C THR A 811 47.93 -14.18 15.18
N VAL A 812 48.20 -15.47 15.41
CA VAL A 812 47.56 -16.25 16.48
C VAL A 812 48.09 -15.80 17.84
N TRP A 813 49.41 -15.61 17.98
CA TRP A 813 50.05 -15.13 19.19
C TRP A 813 49.63 -13.69 19.53
N LYS A 814 49.44 -12.82 18.54
CA LYS A 814 48.90 -11.48 18.77
C LYS A 814 47.52 -11.53 19.41
N ILE A 815 46.59 -12.33 18.86
CA ILE A 815 45.25 -12.47 19.44
C ILE A 815 45.31 -13.16 20.81
N GLY A 816 46.25 -14.09 21.02
CA GLY A 816 46.54 -14.67 22.33
C GLY A 816 46.97 -13.61 23.34
N ASN A 817 47.92 -12.75 22.97
CA ASN A 817 48.38 -11.64 23.81
C ASN A 817 47.24 -10.65 24.10
N ASP A 818 46.46 -10.26 23.10
CA ASP A 818 45.27 -9.41 23.29
C ASP A 818 44.25 -10.06 24.26
N THR A 819 44.14 -11.39 24.24
CA THR A 819 43.26 -12.17 25.15
C THR A 819 43.78 -12.13 26.59
N ASP A 820 45.09 -12.31 26.78
CA ASP A 820 45.73 -12.30 28.10
C ASP A 820 45.82 -10.90 28.70
N GLU A 821 46.07 -9.88 27.87
CA GLU A 821 45.98 -8.47 28.25
C GLU A 821 44.56 -8.10 28.68
N PHE A 822 43.54 -8.56 27.95
CA PHE A 822 42.15 -8.36 28.36
C PHE A 822 41.83 -9.05 29.69
N GLU A 823 42.26 -10.29 29.91
CA GLU A 823 42.02 -10.98 31.17
C GLU A 823 42.68 -10.24 32.35
N SER A 824 43.92 -9.77 32.14
CA SER A 824 44.65 -8.99 33.13
C SER A 824 43.97 -7.66 33.43
N TRP A 825 43.56 -6.93 32.38
CA TRP A 825 42.79 -5.70 32.51
C TRP A 825 41.47 -5.93 33.26
N PHE A 826 40.74 -6.99 32.93
CA PHE A 826 39.45 -7.28 33.55
C PHE A 826 39.61 -7.58 35.05
N LYS A 827 40.61 -8.37 35.43
CA LYS A 827 40.95 -8.60 36.85
C LYS A 827 41.28 -7.30 37.58
N GLU A 828 42.09 -6.43 36.98
CA GLU A 828 42.40 -5.11 37.55
C GLU A 828 41.14 -4.24 37.72
N GLN A 829 40.23 -4.25 36.75
CA GLN A 829 38.96 -3.52 36.86
C GLN A 829 38.06 -4.09 37.96
N GLN A 830 38.00 -5.41 38.13
CA GLN A 830 37.26 -6.04 39.22
C GLN A 830 37.81 -5.62 40.59
N GLU A 831 39.12 -5.61 40.75
CA GLU A 831 39.76 -5.15 41.99
C GLU A 831 39.49 -3.68 42.28
N LYS A 832 39.53 -2.81 41.25
CA LYS A 832 39.16 -1.40 41.37
C LYS A 832 37.68 -1.23 41.74
N GLN A 833 36.80 -2.01 41.14
CA GLN A 833 35.36 -1.97 41.41
C GLN A 833 35.00 -2.42 42.82
N MET A 834 35.69 -3.43 43.37
CA MET A 834 35.49 -3.87 44.76
C MET A 834 35.88 -2.81 45.79
N LYS A 835 36.77 -1.87 45.43
CA LYS A 835 37.21 -0.77 46.30
C LYS A 835 36.36 0.50 46.15
N ALA A 836 35.60 0.62 45.06
CA ALA A 836 34.79 1.81 44.77
C ALA A 836 33.45 1.79 45.55
N PRO A 837 32.96 2.93 46.07
CA PRO A 837 31.63 3.00 46.68
C PRO A 837 30.53 2.63 45.69
N LEU A 838 29.57 1.80 46.13
CA LEU A 838 28.41 1.40 45.30
C LEU A 838 27.47 2.56 44.96
N THR A 839 27.57 3.68 45.68
CA THR A 839 26.81 4.90 45.44
C THR A 839 27.37 5.75 44.30
N GLU A 840 28.60 5.47 43.86
CA GLU A 840 29.25 6.21 42.77
C GLU A 840 29.09 5.49 41.42
N ALA A 841 29.47 6.19 40.34
CA ALA A 841 29.47 5.60 39.01
C ALA A 841 30.41 4.38 38.98
N PRO A 842 30.01 3.28 38.32
CA PRO A 842 30.82 2.10 38.30
C PRO A 842 32.12 2.30 37.52
N VAL A 843 33.17 1.61 37.97
CA VAL A 843 34.51 1.63 37.37
C VAL A 843 34.47 1.06 35.95
N TYR A 844 33.64 0.04 35.72
CA TYR A 844 33.42 -0.52 34.39
C TYR A 844 31.97 -0.96 34.22
N LYS A 845 31.47 -0.86 32.98
CA LYS A 845 30.12 -1.28 32.61
C LYS A 845 30.14 -2.68 32.03
N VAL A 846 29.14 -3.49 32.37
CA VAL A 846 28.98 -4.86 31.84
C VAL A 846 28.98 -4.87 30.31
N LEU A 847 28.29 -3.91 29.69
CA LEU A 847 28.20 -3.77 28.23
C LEU A 847 29.57 -3.54 27.57
N ASP A 848 30.44 -2.73 28.18
CA ASP A 848 31.75 -2.39 27.62
C ASP A 848 32.71 -3.58 27.69
N VAL A 849 32.65 -4.36 28.78
CA VAL A 849 33.38 -5.62 28.92
C VAL A 849 32.95 -6.61 27.84
N LYS A 850 31.64 -6.81 27.67
CA LYS A 850 31.09 -7.72 26.64
C LYS A 850 31.51 -7.29 25.23
N LYS A 851 31.46 -5.99 24.90
CA LYS A 851 31.89 -5.46 23.59
C LYS A 851 33.37 -5.69 23.32
N ARG A 852 34.24 -5.41 24.30
CA ARG A 852 35.70 -5.62 24.17
C ARG A 852 36.02 -7.09 23.91
N LEU A 853 35.44 -8.01 24.70
CA LEU A 853 35.69 -9.43 24.54
C LEU A 853 35.11 -10.01 23.24
N ALA A 854 33.96 -9.48 22.79
CA ALA A 854 33.38 -9.87 21.51
C ALA A 854 34.27 -9.50 20.31
N ALA A 855 34.96 -8.36 20.36
CA ALA A 855 35.89 -7.94 19.31
C ALA A 855 37.08 -8.92 19.19
N ILE A 856 37.67 -9.33 20.32
CA ILE A 856 38.74 -10.34 20.37
C ILE A 856 38.24 -11.68 19.83
N GLY A 857 37.06 -12.13 20.28
CA GLY A 857 36.46 -13.37 19.77
C GLY A 857 36.16 -13.33 18.27
N LYS A 858 35.77 -12.17 17.72
CA LYS A 858 35.59 -11.99 16.27
C LYS A 858 36.92 -12.12 15.53
N ALA A 859 38.00 -11.55 16.06
CA ALA A 859 39.34 -11.67 15.49
C ALA A 859 39.81 -13.13 15.50
N ALA A 860 39.65 -13.85 16.61
CA ALA A 860 39.96 -15.28 16.71
C ALA A 860 39.18 -16.12 15.68
N ASN A 861 37.87 -15.87 15.54
CA ASN A 861 37.04 -16.57 14.55
C ASN A 861 37.40 -16.24 13.09
N GLN A 862 37.98 -15.07 12.81
CA GLN A 862 38.46 -14.74 11.46
C GLN A 862 39.65 -15.61 11.04
N LEU A 863 40.49 -16.06 11.98
CA LEU A 863 41.60 -16.99 11.69
C LEU A 863 41.08 -18.31 11.12
N MET A 864 39.95 -18.81 11.63
CA MET A 864 39.28 -20.01 11.12
C MET A 864 38.74 -19.85 9.68
N LYS A 865 38.60 -18.61 9.20
CA LYS A 865 38.13 -18.31 7.84
C LYS A 865 39.27 -18.12 6.84
N ILE A 866 40.53 -18.10 7.28
CA ILE A 866 41.71 -18.01 6.41
C ILE A 866 41.86 -19.35 5.67
N ARG A 867 41.82 -19.31 4.33
CA ARG A 867 41.93 -20.49 3.46
C ARG A 867 43.40 -20.83 3.19
N LYS A 868 43.70 -22.13 3.09
CA LYS A 868 45.03 -22.63 2.72
C LYS A 868 45.42 -22.10 1.32
N PRO A 869 46.60 -21.48 1.15
CA PRO A 869 47.06 -21.01 -0.17
C PRO A 869 47.16 -22.16 -1.16
N VAL A 870 46.68 -21.95 -2.40
CA VAL A 870 46.85 -22.90 -3.52
C VAL A 870 48.23 -22.64 -4.15
N GLU A 871 49.07 -23.68 -4.26
CA GLU A 871 50.43 -23.56 -4.82
C GLU A 871 50.41 -23.16 -6.30
N GLN A 872 51.22 -22.17 -6.66
CA GLN A 872 51.64 -21.86 -8.05
C GLN A 872 53.15 -22.12 -8.20
N PRO A 873 53.64 -22.52 -9.39
CA PRO A 873 55.01 -23.00 -9.57
C PRO A 873 56.04 -21.85 -9.45
N LYS A 874 57.12 -22.10 -8.69
CA LYS A 874 58.19 -21.14 -8.38
C LYS A 874 59.14 -20.91 -9.57
N LYS A 875 59.46 -19.64 -9.85
CA LYS A 875 60.62 -19.21 -10.66
C LYS A 875 61.90 -19.21 -9.78
N LYS A 876 63.03 -19.55 -10.39
CA LYS A 876 64.39 -19.55 -9.80
C LYS A 876 64.95 -18.12 -9.67
N ASP A 877 65.63 -17.81 -8.58
CA ASP A 877 66.45 -16.61 -8.41
C ASP A 877 67.95 -16.94 -8.28
N ASP A 878 68.76 -16.20 -9.03
CA ASP A 878 70.19 -16.33 -9.34
C ASP A 878 71.12 -15.66 -8.30
N MET A 879 71.26 -16.24 -7.10
CA MET A 879 72.10 -15.63 -6.04
C MET A 879 73.28 -16.47 -5.52
N PHE A 880 73.63 -17.58 -6.17
CA PHE A 880 74.78 -18.41 -5.76
C PHE A 880 75.70 -18.73 -6.94
N GLN A 881 76.38 -17.70 -7.46
CA GLN A 881 77.47 -17.89 -8.41
C GLN A 881 78.81 -17.67 -7.68
N PRO A 882 79.68 -18.70 -7.60
CA PRO A 882 80.94 -18.63 -6.85
C PRO A 882 81.89 -17.51 -7.31
N GLU A 883 81.79 -17.07 -8.57
CA GLU A 883 82.73 -16.08 -9.12
C GLU A 883 82.47 -14.67 -8.58
N LYS A 884 81.22 -14.34 -8.27
CA LYS A 884 80.88 -13.08 -7.61
C LYS A 884 81.36 -13.05 -6.16
N LEU A 885 81.30 -14.18 -5.46
CA LEU A 885 81.81 -14.29 -4.09
C LEU A 885 83.34 -14.14 -4.04
N ARG A 886 84.07 -14.72 -5.01
CA ARG A 886 85.53 -14.53 -5.13
C ARG A 886 85.90 -13.07 -5.36
N GLU A 887 85.16 -12.36 -6.21
CA GLU A 887 85.40 -10.94 -6.49
C GLU A 887 85.16 -10.06 -5.26
N ILE A 888 84.09 -10.33 -4.51
CA ILE A 888 83.79 -9.61 -3.27
C ILE A 888 84.88 -9.83 -2.21
N ILE A 889 85.35 -11.08 -2.03
CA ILE A 889 86.40 -11.37 -1.04
C ILE A 889 87.72 -10.72 -1.44
N ARG A 890 88.12 -10.75 -2.72
CA ARG A 890 89.34 -10.05 -3.20
C ARG A 890 89.27 -8.53 -2.94
N ASN A 891 88.09 -7.93 -3.05
CA ASN A 891 87.91 -6.51 -2.77
C ASN A 891 88.01 -6.20 -1.26
N ILE A 892 87.47 -7.06 -0.40
CA ILE A 892 87.54 -6.89 1.07
C ILE A 892 88.98 -7.02 1.58
N THR A 893 89.78 -7.91 0.99
CA THR A 893 91.15 -8.22 1.46
C THR A 893 92.24 -7.45 0.71
N ARG A 894 91.89 -6.51 -0.17
CA ARG A 894 92.81 -5.86 -1.14
C ARG A 894 93.99 -5.15 -0.47
N ASP A 895 93.77 -4.55 0.69
CA ASP A 895 94.79 -3.75 1.39
C ASP A 895 95.42 -4.52 2.58
N ASN A 896 95.11 -5.80 2.73
CA ASN A 896 95.68 -6.66 3.78
C ASN A 896 96.91 -7.41 3.26
N ALA A 897 98.10 -6.84 3.50
CA ALA A 897 99.39 -7.38 3.01
C ALA A 897 99.73 -8.80 3.48
N THR A 898 98.98 -9.35 4.44
CA THR A 898 99.17 -10.71 4.97
C THR A 898 98.19 -11.76 4.40
N TYR A 899 97.22 -11.34 3.60
CA TYR A 899 96.21 -12.24 3.03
C TYR A 899 96.62 -12.79 1.65
N ASP A 900 96.65 -14.12 1.53
CA ASP A 900 97.02 -14.82 0.28
C ASP A 900 95.81 -15.03 -0.63
N ALA A 901 95.54 -14.06 -1.50
CA ALA A 901 94.43 -14.07 -2.44
C ALA A 901 94.50 -15.20 -3.50
N SER A 902 95.64 -15.88 -3.64
CA SER A 902 95.80 -16.97 -4.62
C SER A 902 95.00 -18.24 -4.25
N LYS A 903 94.51 -18.33 -3.01
CA LYS A 903 93.72 -19.47 -2.52
C LYS A 903 92.25 -19.43 -2.95
N LEU A 904 91.71 -18.25 -3.26
CA LEU A 904 90.28 -18.06 -3.59
C LEU A 904 89.84 -18.82 -4.84
N ASP A 905 90.74 -18.97 -5.83
CA ASP A 905 90.44 -19.65 -7.09
C ASP A 905 90.31 -21.18 -6.91
N LYS A 906 90.80 -21.73 -5.79
CA LYS A 906 90.76 -23.16 -5.46
C LYS A 906 89.67 -23.52 -4.46
N MET A 907 88.97 -22.54 -3.90
CA MET A 907 87.90 -22.75 -2.92
C MET A 907 86.58 -23.11 -3.59
N SER A 908 85.83 -24.02 -2.95
CA SER A 908 84.46 -24.37 -3.31
C SER A 908 83.45 -23.29 -2.91
N SER A 909 82.23 -23.34 -3.45
CA SER A 909 81.18 -22.36 -3.15
C SER A 909 80.83 -22.25 -1.66
N GLN A 910 80.90 -23.36 -0.93
CA GLN A 910 80.64 -23.39 0.52
C GLN A 910 81.80 -22.74 1.30
N GLU A 911 83.04 -22.99 0.89
CA GLU A 911 84.24 -22.42 1.50
C GLU A 911 84.31 -20.91 1.25
N LEU A 912 83.94 -20.46 0.04
CA LEU A 912 83.84 -19.02 -0.28
C LEU A 912 82.79 -18.32 0.57
N LEU A 913 81.64 -18.95 0.79
CA LEU A 913 80.59 -18.37 1.65
C LEU A 913 81.05 -18.28 3.10
N THR A 914 81.76 -19.31 3.58
CA THR A 914 82.29 -19.35 4.95
C THR A 914 83.39 -18.31 5.15
N GLU A 915 84.29 -18.16 4.18
CA GLU A 915 85.36 -17.14 4.19
C GLU A 915 84.77 -15.73 4.19
N TYR A 916 83.78 -15.47 3.32
CA TYR A 916 83.07 -14.19 3.26
C TYR A 916 82.39 -13.83 4.59
N LEU A 917 81.69 -14.79 5.20
CA LEU A 917 81.05 -14.58 6.51
C LEU A 917 82.08 -14.33 7.61
N SER A 918 83.23 -15.02 7.58
CA SER A 918 84.30 -14.83 8.57
C SER A 918 84.92 -13.43 8.50
N LEU A 919 85.10 -12.88 7.29
CA LEU A 919 85.63 -11.53 7.08
C LEU A 919 84.64 -10.45 7.51
N MET A 920 83.33 -10.73 7.39
CA MET A 920 82.26 -9.83 7.86
C MET A 920 82.17 -9.80 9.40
N ASP A 921 82.51 -10.89 10.09
CA ASP A 921 82.49 -10.95 11.57
C ASP A 921 83.70 -10.24 12.22
N VAL A 922 84.85 -10.14 11.54
CA VAL A 922 86.02 -9.40 12.06
C VAL A 922 85.77 -7.88 12.09
N ASN A 923 85.04 -7.32 11.11
CA ASN A 923 84.68 -5.90 11.10
C ASN A 923 83.63 -5.54 12.17
N LYS A 924 82.81 -6.49 12.61
CA LYS A 924 81.79 -6.26 13.64
C LYS A 924 82.38 -6.06 15.04
N LYS A 925 83.52 -6.67 15.34
CA LYS A 925 84.23 -6.47 16.62
C LYS A 925 85.00 -5.15 16.70
N ALA A 926 85.44 -4.58 15.57
CA ALA A 926 86.12 -3.29 15.53
C ALA A 926 85.17 -2.08 15.75
N ASP A 927 83.89 -2.24 15.39
CA ASP A 927 82.84 -1.21 15.54
C ASP A 927 82.17 -1.19 16.92
N GLU A 928 82.29 -2.25 17.72
CA GLU A 928 81.75 -2.33 19.09
C GLU A 928 82.70 -1.77 20.15
N ASP A 929 84.03 -1.79 19.90
CA ASP A 929 85.04 -1.21 20.81
C ASP A 929 85.20 0.32 20.65
N THR A 930 84.73 0.91 19.55
CA THR A 930 84.75 2.37 19.31
C THR A 930 83.53 3.12 19.87
N LYS A 931 82.46 2.41 20.28
CA LYS A 931 81.22 3.03 20.82
C LYS A 931 81.09 3.03 22.34
N LYS A 932 82.11 2.58 23.08
CA LYS A 932 82.15 2.59 24.56
C LYS A 932 83.07 3.66 25.18
N ALA A 933 83.76 4.45 24.37
CA ALA A 933 84.44 5.67 24.79
C ALA A 933 83.72 6.86 24.13
N GLU A 934 83.51 7.94 24.87
CA GLU A 934 82.86 9.20 24.44
C GLU A 934 81.33 9.24 24.49
N GLY A 935 80.82 9.28 25.73
CA GLY A 935 79.70 10.16 26.04
C GLY A 935 80.24 11.42 26.74
N SER A 936 80.07 12.60 26.13
CA SER A 936 79.93 13.89 26.83
C SER A 936 79.61 15.03 25.85
N GLU A 937 78.57 15.80 26.18
CA GLU A 937 78.26 17.18 25.71
C GLU A 937 77.86 17.33 24.22
N GLY A 938 76.84 18.09 23.80
CA GLY A 938 75.86 18.95 24.44
C GLY A 938 75.00 19.61 23.34
N THR A 939 73.77 20.00 23.71
CA THR A 939 72.93 21.11 23.18
C THR A 939 72.50 21.25 21.70
N GLU A 940 71.21 21.62 21.61
CA GLU A 940 70.47 22.42 20.60
C GLU A 940 69.77 21.76 19.38
N ALA A 941 68.48 22.10 19.28
CA ALA A 941 67.52 21.77 18.23
C ALA A 941 67.69 22.66 16.98
N PRO A 942 67.04 22.39 15.80
CA PRO A 942 65.61 22.74 15.63
C PRO A 942 64.78 21.86 14.64
N LYS A 943 63.43 22.00 14.75
CA LYS A 943 62.32 22.09 13.74
C LYS A 943 62.43 21.30 12.41
N GLU A 944 61.38 20.73 11.79
CA GLU A 944 60.03 21.21 11.41
C GLU A 944 59.29 20.00 10.75
N GLU A 945 58.02 19.74 11.09
CA GLU A 945 56.80 19.88 10.25
C GLU A 945 56.41 18.78 9.24
N GLU A 946 55.18 18.29 9.48
CA GLU A 946 54.08 17.88 8.60
C GLU A 946 54.26 17.07 7.30
N GLY A 947 53.38 16.08 7.14
CA GLY A 947 53.07 15.47 5.85
C GLY A 947 52.10 14.29 5.94
N ALA A 948 50.80 14.59 5.96
CA ALA A 948 49.71 13.62 5.85
C ALA A 948 49.59 13.02 4.43
N ALA A 949 49.16 11.76 4.33
CA ALA A 949 48.43 11.26 3.17
C ALA A 949 47.64 9.97 3.51
N GLU A 950 46.32 10.10 3.46
CA GLU A 950 45.34 9.01 3.42
C GLU A 950 45.42 8.21 2.12
N GLY A 951 45.03 6.93 2.17
CA GLY A 951 44.78 6.11 0.99
C GLY A 951 44.01 4.83 1.33
N LYS A 952 42.68 4.94 1.38
CA LYS A 952 41.73 3.82 1.48
C LYS A 952 41.74 2.96 0.21
N GLY A 953 41.63 1.64 0.40
CA GLY A 953 41.27 0.67 -0.63
C GLY A 953 40.37 -0.41 -0.04
N GLU A 954 39.07 -0.27 -0.25
CA GLU A 954 38.01 -1.17 0.20
C GLU A 954 37.72 -2.19 -0.93
N ALA A 955 37.70 -3.49 -0.59
CA ALA A 955 37.25 -4.56 -1.49
C ALA A 955 36.20 -5.43 -0.79
N THR A 956 35.05 -5.49 -1.45
CA THR A 956 33.77 -6.11 -1.09
C THR A 956 33.84 -7.63 -0.94
N LYS A 957 33.09 -8.19 0.03
CA LYS A 957 32.80 -9.62 0.15
C LYS A 957 31.31 -9.87 0.32
N LYS A 958 30.79 -10.73 -0.56
CA LYS A 958 29.44 -11.32 -0.59
C LYS A 958 29.12 -12.03 0.73
N GLU A 959 27.98 -11.72 1.33
CA GLU A 959 27.39 -12.51 2.40
C GLU A 959 26.67 -13.73 1.81
N LYS A 960 27.05 -14.91 2.31
CA LYS A 960 26.27 -16.14 2.22
C LYS A 960 25.60 -16.33 3.59
N GLU A 961 24.33 -16.68 3.53
CA GLU A 961 23.52 -17.21 4.62
C GLU A 961 24.28 -18.32 5.38
N ASP A 962 24.20 -18.29 6.71
CA ASP A 962 24.42 -19.44 7.58
C ASP A 962 23.21 -19.56 8.52
N PRO A 963 22.82 -20.79 8.92
CA PRO A 963 21.59 -21.05 9.64
C PRO A 963 21.76 -20.92 11.17
N HIS A 964 20.61 -20.93 11.83
CA HIS A 964 20.41 -21.21 13.24
C HIS A 964 21.47 -22.11 13.88
N ASP A 965 21.92 -21.74 15.08
CA ASP A 965 22.01 -22.66 16.21
C ASP A 965 21.99 -21.91 17.54
N GLU A 966 21.46 -22.63 18.53
CA GLU A 966 20.95 -22.26 19.84
C GLU A 966 21.96 -21.63 20.81
N LEU A 967 21.58 -20.49 21.40
CA LEU A 967 21.60 -20.14 22.84
C LEU A 967 21.25 -18.65 23.03
#